data_AF-A0A1W6AYZ0-F1
#
_entry.id   AF-A0A1W6AYZ0-F1
#
_cell.length_a   1.000
_cell.length_b   1.000
_cell.length_c   1.000
_cell.angle_alpha   90.00
_cell.angle_beta   90.00
_cell.angle_gamma   90.00
#
_symmetry.space_group_name_H-M   'P 1'
#
loop_
_entity.id
_entity.type
_entity.pdbx_description
1 polymer ?
#
loop_
_entity_poly.entity_id
_entity_poly.type
_entity_poly.pdbx_seq_one_letter_code
_entity_poly.pdbx_strand_id
1 'polypeptide(L)'
;MNKKKMILTSLASVAILGAGFVTSQPTFVRAEEAPQVVEKSSLEKKYEEAKAKADTAKKDYETAKKKAEDAQKKYDEGQKKTEEKARKAEEASKEIAKATSEVQNAYVKYQRVQRNSRLNEKERKKQLAEIDEEINKAKQILNEKNEDFKKVREEVIPEPTELAKDQRKAEEAKAEEKVAKRKYDYATLKVALAKSKVEAEEAELDNKAENLQNKVADLEKEIANAEKTVADLEKEVAKLEKDVEDFKNSNGEQAEQYLAAAEKDLVAKKAELAEAKIKAATKKAELEKAEAELENLLSTLDPEGKTQDELDKEAAEAELNKKVEALQNQVAELEEEISNLEILLGGADSEDDTAALQNKLAAKKAELAKKQTELEKLLDSLDPEGKTQDELDKEAAEAELDKKADELQNKVADLEKEISNLEILLGGADPEDDTAALQNKLATTKAELEKTQKELDAALNELGPDGDEEETPAPAPQPEQPAPAPAPKPEQPAPAPKPEKSADQQAEEDYARRSEEEYNRLTQQQPPKAEKPAPAPAPKPEQPAPAPKTGWKQENGMWYFYNTDGSMATGWLQNNGSWYYLNSNGAMATGWAKVNGSWYYLNANGSMATGWVKDGDTWYYLEASGAMKASQWFKVSDKWYYVNSNGAMATGWLQYNGSWYYLNANGAMATGWAKVNGSWYYLNANGSMATGWVKDGDTWYYLEASGAMKASQWFKVSDKWYYVNGLGALAVNTTVDGYEVNANGEWV
;
A
#
# COMPACT_ATOMS: atom_id res chain seq x y z
N MET A 1 15.04 11.09 -6.86
CA MET A 1 16.00 12.22 -7.03
C MET A 1 15.68 13.30 -6.02
N ASN A 2 16.67 13.64 -5.19
CA ASN A 2 16.49 14.41 -3.96
C ASN A 2 16.21 15.88 -4.32
N LYS A 3 15.04 16.44 -3.97
CA LYS A 3 14.70 17.87 -4.21
C LYS A 3 15.78 18.80 -3.66
N LYS A 4 16.47 18.39 -2.58
CA LYS A 4 17.64 19.06 -2.00
C LYS A 4 18.84 19.23 -2.96
N LYS A 5 19.09 18.30 -3.90
CA LYS A 5 20.16 18.41 -4.90
C LYS A 5 19.89 19.47 -5.98
N MET A 6 18.62 19.70 -6.30
CA MET A 6 18.21 20.72 -7.28
C MET A 6 18.30 22.15 -6.70
N ILE A 7 18.19 22.28 -5.36
CA ILE A 7 18.20 23.55 -4.64
C ILE A 7 19.62 24.15 -4.60
N LEU A 8 20.63 23.34 -4.30
CA LEU A 8 22.04 23.78 -4.24
C LEU A 8 22.62 24.17 -5.61
N THR A 9 22.18 23.52 -6.69
CA THR A 9 22.63 23.81 -8.07
C THR A 9 22.09 25.15 -8.62
N SER A 10 20.98 25.64 -8.09
CA SER A 10 20.43 26.96 -8.46
C SER A 10 21.25 28.13 -7.87
N LEU A 11 21.63 28.03 -6.59
CA LEU A 11 22.42 29.05 -5.89
C LEU A 11 23.84 29.20 -6.45
N ALA A 12 24.50 28.10 -6.82
CA ALA A 12 25.83 28.15 -7.45
C ALA A 12 25.82 28.83 -8.84
N SER A 13 24.67 28.81 -9.55
CA SER A 13 24.53 29.47 -10.85
C SER A 13 24.47 31.01 -10.73
N VAL A 14 24.09 31.54 -9.57
CA VAL A 14 23.98 33.00 -9.31
C VAL A 14 25.35 33.65 -9.09
N ALA A 15 26.28 32.96 -8.43
CA ALA A 15 27.63 33.49 -8.16
C ALA A 15 28.43 33.77 -9.45
N ILE A 16 28.10 33.08 -10.55
CA ILE A 16 28.85 33.17 -11.82
C ILE A 16 28.33 34.31 -12.73
N LEU A 17 27.07 34.72 -12.61
CA LEU A 17 26.50 35.80 -13.43
C LEU A 17 26.84 37.22 -12.93
N GLY A 18 27.51 37.36 -11.79
CA GLY A 18 27.99 38.63 -11.24
C GLY A 18 29.40 39.07 -11.67
N ALA A 19 30.19 38.20 -12.31
CA ALA A 19 31.60 38.47 -12.59
C ALA A 19 31.81 39.17 -13.96
N GLY A 20 31.38 40.43 -14.03
CA GLY A 20 31.50 41.26 -15.23
C GLY A 20 31.86 42.71 -14.99
N PHE A 21 32.53 43.08 -13.89
CA PHE A 21 33.22 44.38 -13.78
C PHE A 21 34.33 44.37 -12.72
N VAL A 22 35.52 44.81 -13.11
CA VAL A 22 36.75 44.82 -12.29
C VAL A 22 36.75 46.02 -11.33
N THR A 23 37.04 45.82 -10.02
CA THR A 23 38.18 46.42 -9.28
C THR A 23 38.09 46.17 -7.75
N SER A 24 39.25 45.80 -7.17
CA SER A 24 39.67 45.81 -5.75
C SER A 24 38.84 45.04 -4.70
N GLN A 25 39.37 43.91 -4.26
CA GLN A 25 38.99 43.26 -3.00
C GLN A 25 39.50 44.06 -1.78
N PRO A 26 38.72 44.19 -0.70
CA PRO A 26 39.26 44.25 0.64
C PRO A 26 39.30 42.83 1.22
N THR A 27 40.50 42.43 1.65
CA THR A 27 40.75 41.23 2.44
C THR A 27 40.01 41.32 3.77
N PHE A 28 39.02 40.45 4.00
CA PHE A 28 38.57 40.09 5.35
C PHE A 28 39.13 38.71 5.70
N VAL A 29 40.11 38.71 6.61
CA VAL A 29 40.56 37.53 7.32
C VAL A 29 39.44 37.16 8.31
N ARG A 30 38.78 36.02 8.10
CA ARG A 30 37.88 35.43 9.11
C ARG A 30 38.63 34.32 9.82
N ALA A 31 38.82 34.50 11.12
CA ALA A 31 39.49 33.56 12.00
C ALA A 31 38.77 32.21 12.04
N GLU A 32 39.55 31.13 12.09
CA GLU A 32 39.09 29.80 12.51
C GLU A 32 38.37 29.91 13.87
N GLU A 33 37.08 29.60 13.90
CA GLU A 33 36.39 29.25 15.14
C GLU A 33 36.01 27.77 15.12
N ALA A 34 36.27 27.15 16.28
CA ALA A 34 36.17 25.74 16.62
C ALA A 34 34.82 25.07 16.27
N PRO A 35 34.78 23.73 16.18
CA PRO A 35 33.58 22.98 15.80
C PRO A 35 32.41 23.27 16.76
N GLN A 36 31.34 23.86 16.24
CA GLN A 36 30.12 24.07 17.00
C GLN A 36 29.38 22.73 17.15
N VAL A 37 29.12 22.36 18.40
CA VAL A 37 28.30 21.20 18.76
C VAL A 37 26.85 21.49 18.38
N VAL A 38 26.31 20.65 17.49
CA VAL A 38 24.97 20.72 16.90
C VAL A 38 23.88 20.66 17.97
N GLU A 39 23.10 21.73 18.14
CA GLU A 39 21.85 21.70 18.93
C GLU A 39 20.70 21.17 18.06
N LYS A 40 20.25 19.94 18.33
CA LYS A 40 19.01 19.38 17.76
C LYS A 40 17.80 20.25 18.15
N SER A 41 16.82 20.40 17.24
CA SER A 41 15.54 21.07 17.52
C SER A 41 14.90 20.59 18.84
N SER A 42 14.31 21.53 19.59
CA SER A 42 13.58 21.25 20.83
C SER A 42 12.47 20.21 20.65
N LEU A 43 11.93 20.06 19.44
CA LEU A 43 10.88 19.09 19.10
C LEU A 43 11.45 17.71 18.80
N GLU A 44 12.60 17.62 18.12
CA GLU A 44 13.32 16.36 17.87
C GLU A 44 13.69 15.66 19.18
N LYS A 45 14.17 16.44 20.16
CA LYS A 45 14.48 15.93 21.50
C LYS A 45 13.23 15.37 22.21
N LYS A 46 12.07 16.01 22.04
CA LYS A 46 10.80 15.55 22.62
C LYS A 46 10.28 14.28 21.94
N TYR A 47 10.54 14.11 20.65
CA TYR A 47 10.24 12.87 19.93
C TYR A 47 11.08 11.70 20.46
N GLU A 48 12.40 11.88 20.60
CA GLU A 48 13.29 10.86 21.17
C GLU A 48 12.93 10.51 22.63
N GLU A 49 12.62 11.51 23.46
CA GLU A 49 12.13 11.28 24.83
C GLU A 49 10.79 10.51 24.87
N ALA A 50 9.90 10.74 23.90
CA ALA A 50 8.64 10.01 23.80
C ALA A 50 8.88 8.55 23.38
N LYS A 51 9.82 8.31 22.45
CA LYS A 51 10.19 6.99 21.96
C LYS A 51 10.76 6.12 23.10
N ALA A 52 11.71 6.65 23.86
CA ALA A 52 12.27 5.96 25.03
C ALA A 52 11.21 5.58 26.08
N LYS A 53 10.20 6.45 26.29
CA LYS A 53 9.07 6.16 27.20
C LYS A 53 8.14 5.07 26.65
N ALA A 54 7.93 5.02 25.34
CA ALA A 54 7.14 3.97 24.70
C ALA A 54 7.84 2.60 24.77
N ASP A 55 9.15 2.55 24.56
CA ASP A 55 9.93 1.31 24.67
C ASP A 55 9.92 0.77 26.10
N THR A 56 10.03 1.65 27.10
CA THR A 56 9.88 1.27 28.51
C THR A 56 8.49 0.70 28.80
N ALA A 57 7.43 1.39 28.35
CA ALA A 57 6.05 0.94 28.57
C ALA A 57 5.73 -0.38 27.84
N LYS A 58 6.35 -0.63 26.67
CA LYS A 58 6.24 -1.91 25.95
C LYS A 58 6.82 -3.05 26.76
N LYS A 59 8.01 -2.87 27.34
CA LYS A 59 8.65 -3.87 28.20
C LYS A 59 7.81 -4.20 29.43
N ASP A 60 7.22 -3.17 30.06
CA ASP A 60 6.31 -3.35 31.20
C ASP A 60 5.05 -4.15 30.82
N TYR A 61 4.48 -3.88 29.64
CA TYR A 61 3.33 -4.61 29.12
C TYR A 61 3.65 -6.08 28.86
N GLU A 62 4.74 -6.39 28.15
CA GLU A 62 5.13 -7.79 27.88
C GLU A 62 5.40 -8.56 29.17
N THR A 63 6.00 -7.92 30.17
CA THR A 63 6.22 -8.51 31.50
C THR A 63 4.90 -8.81 32.21
N ALA A 64 3.96 -7.88 32.19
CA ALA A 64 2.65 -8.05 32.81
C ALA A 64 1.80 -9.11 32.10
N LYS A 65 1.86 -9.18 30.77
CA LYS A 65 1.20 -10.18 29.94
C LYS A 65 1.68 -11.59 30.28
N LYS A 66 2.99 -11.82 30.32
CA LYS A 66 3.57 -13.12 30.71
C LYS A 66 3.13 -13.54 32.12
N LYS A 67 3.13 -12.61 33.07
CA LYS A 67 2.66 -12.85 34.45
C LYS A 67 1.18 -13.27 34.49
N ALA A 68 0.33 -12.66 33.66
CA ALA A 68 -1.08 -13.02 33.55
C ALA A 68 -1.30 -14.40 32.94
N GLU A 69 -0.57 -14.74 31.87
CA GLU A 69 -0.60 -16.06 31.24
C GLU A 69 -0.17 -17.17 32.20
N ASP A 70 0.95 -16.98 32.92
CA ASP A 70 1.46 -17.94 33.90
C ASP A 70 0.47 -18.15 35.07
N ALA A 71 -0.14 -17.07 35.56
CA ALA A 71 -1.13 -17.14 36.64
C ALA A 71 -2.42 -17.85 36.19
N GLN A 72 -2.91 -17.57 34.98
CA GLN A 72 -4.09 -18.21 34.41
C GLN A 72 -3.86 -19.71 34.20
N LYS A 73 -2.71 -20.09 33.63
CA LYS A 73 -2.34 -21.49 33.41
C LYS A 73 -2.37 -22.29 34.72
N LYS A 74 -1.85 -21.72 35.80
CA LYS A 74 -1.85 -22.37 37.12
C LYS A 74 -3.26 -22.63 37.64
N TYR A 75 -4.17 -21.66 37.47
CA TYR A 75 -5.58 -21.81 37.84
C TYR A 75 -6.28 -22.89 36.98
N ASP A 76 -6.10 -22.85 35.66
CA ASP A 76 -6.72 -23.80 34.73
C ASP A 76 -6.26 -25.25 34.98
N GLU A 77 -4.98 -25.46 35.27
CA GLU A 77 -4.44 -26.77 35.66
C GLU A 77 -5.08 -27.29 36.96
N GLY A 78 -5.32 -26.41 37.93
CA GLY A 78 -5.98 -26.74 39.19
C GLY A 78 -7.47 -27.09 39.00
N GLN A 79 -8.17 -26.33 38.15
CA GLN A 79 -9.56 -26.57 37.80
C GLN A 79 -9.72 -27.91 37.06
N LYS A 80 -8.87 -28.18 36.07
CA LYS A 80 -8.88 -29.43 35.29
C LYS A 80 -8.72 -30.67 36.17
N LYS A 81 -7.80 -30.64 37.14
CA LYS A 81 -7.62 -31.75 38.10
C LYS A 81 -8.88 -31.99 38.95
N THR A 82 -9.56 -30.90 39.33
CA THR A 82 -10.78 -30.97 40.13
C THR A 82 -11.95 -31.56 39.32
N GLU A 83 -12.13 -31.11 38.07
CA GLU A 83 -13.14 -31.61 37.15
C GLU A 83 -12.91 -33.08 36.77
N GLU A 84 -11.65 -33.46 36.52
CA GLU A 84 -11.31 -34.84 36.17
C GLU A 84 -11.63 -35.81 37.32
N LYS A 85 -11.30 -35.44 38.56
CA LYS A 85 -11.66 -36.22 39.75
C LYS A 85 -13.17 -36.34 39.90
N ALA A 86 -13.93 -35.25 39.68
CA ALA A 86 -15.38 -35.27 39.74
C ALA A 86 -16.00 -36.22 38.71
N ARG A 87 -15.50 -36.18 37.46
CA ARG A 87 -15.92 -37.10 36.39
C ARG A 87 -15.65 -38.56 36.74
N LYS A 88 -14.43 -38.87 37.19
CA LYS A 88 -14.07 -40.24 37.63
C LYS A 88 -14.96 -40.72 38.78
N ALA A 89 -15.29 -39.83 39.72
CA ALA A 89 -16.16 -40.16 40.85
C ALA A 89 -17.60 -40.45 40.39
N GLU A 90 -18.12 -39.68 39.43
CA GLU A 90 -19.44 -39.92 38.85
C GLU A 90 -19.50 -41.25 38.10
N GLU A 91 -18.49 -41.56 37.27
CA GLU A 91 -18.38 -42.83 36.54
C GLU A 91 -18.31 -44.02 37.50
N ALA A 92 -17.45 -43.95 38.52
CA ALA A 92 -17.36 -45.01 39.53
C ALA A 92 -18.66 -45.15 40.34
N SER A 93 -19.39 -44.06 40.60
CA SER A 93 -20.70 -44.11 41.26
C SER A 93 -21.77 -44.78 40.38
N LYS A 94 -21.76 -44.58 39.07
CA LYS A 94 -22.65 -45.28 38.12
C LYS A 94 -22.40 -46.78 38.12
N GLU A 95 -21.13 -47.19 38.15
CA GLU A 95 -20.75 -48.61 38.24
C GLU A 95 -21.19 -49.25 39.56
N ILE A 96 -21.08 -48.54 40.69
CA ILE A 96 -21.64 -48.97 41.98
C ILE A 96 -23.16 -49.13 41.88
N ALA A 97 -23.87 -48.17 41.29
CA ALA A 97 -25.32 -48.23 41.15
C ALA A 97 -25.75 -49.45 40.30
N LYS A 98 -25.03 -49.75 39.22
CA LYS A 98 -25.25 -50.92 38.38
C LYS A 98 -25.02 -52.22 39.16
N ALA A 99 -23.88 -52.36 39.85
CA ALA A 99 -23.58 -53.53 40.68
C ALA A 99 -24.60 -53.72 41.82
N THR A 100 -25.07 -52.61 42.41
CA THR A 100 -26.13 -52.62 43.43
C THR A 100 -27.45 -53.15 42.86
N SER A 101 -27.81 -52.73 41.64
CA SER A 101 -29.00 -53.24 40.95
C SER A 101 -28.89 -54.73 40.64
N GLU A 102 -27.71 -55.24 40.31
CA GLU A 102 -27.48 -56.67 40.07
C GLU A 102 -27.70 -57.50 41.33
N VAL A 103 -27.17 -57.05 42.48
CA VAL A 103 -27.42 -57.67 43.78
C VAL A 103 -28.92 -57.70 44.09
N GLN A 104 -29.62 -56.57 43.92
CA GLN A 104 -31.05 -56.48 44.18
C GLN A 104 -31.86 -57.42 43.27
N ASN A 105 -31.51 -57.48 41.98
CA ASN A 105 -32.17 -58.37 41.02
C ASN A 105 -31.97 -59.85 41.39
N ALA A 106 -30.76 -60.24 41.82
CA ALA A 106 -30.49 -61.59 42.30
C ALA A 106 -31.34 -61.94 43.54
N TYR A 107 -31.50 -61.01 44.49
CA TYR A 107 -32.40 -61.17 45.63
C TYR A 107 -33.88 -61.29 45.23
N VAL A 108 -34.33 -60.53 44.22
CA VAL A 108 -35.70 -60.66 43.69
C VAL A 108 -35.91 -62.03 43.05
N LYS A 109 -34.93 -62.56 42.30
CA LYS A 109 -34.98 -63.94 41.77
C LYS A 109 -35.09 -64.96 42.91
N TYR A 110 -34.27 -64.81 43.95
CA TYR A 110 -34.30 -65.67 45.13
C TYR A 110 -35.70 -65.72 45.77
N GLN A 111 -36.30 -64.55 46.03
CA GLN A 111 -37.66 -64.46 46.57
C GLN A 111 -38.73 -65.04 45.65
N ARG A 112 -38.54 -64.97 44.32
CA ARG A 112 -39.46 -65.54 43.34
C ARG A 112 -39.42 -67.08 43.36
N VAL A 113 -38.23 -67.67 43.42
CA VAL A 113 -38.05 -69.12 43.53
C VAL A 113 -38.57 -69.65 44.87
N GLN A 114 -38.31 -68.94 45.97
CA GLN A 114 -38.84 -69.28 47.30
C GLN A 114 -40.38 -69.38 47.31
N ARG A 115 -41.06 -68.42 46.67
CA ARG A 115 -42.53 -68.34 46.65
C ARG A 115 -43.19 -69.17 45.55
N ASN A 116 -42.43 -69.86 44.70
CA ASN A 116 -42.99 -70.63 43.59
C ASN A 116 -43.55 -71.97 44.09
N SER A 117 -44.87 -72.04 44.23
CA SER A 117 -45.61 -73.23 44.69
C SER A 117 -45.62 -74.39 43.68
N ARG A 118 -45.17 -74.19 42.44
CA ARG A 118 -45.14 -75.21 41.38
C ARG A 118 -43.88 -76.08 41.39
N LEU A 119 -42.85 -75.72 42.15
CA LEU A 119 -41.58 -76.46 42.24
C LEU A 119 -41.62 -77.47 43.40
N ASN A 120 -41.07 -78.67 43.17
CA ASN A 120 -40.83 -79.63 44.24
C ASN A 120 -39.64 -79.18 45.13
N GLU A 121 -39.52 -79.76 46.32
CA GLU A 121 -38.54 -79.30 47.33
C GLU A 121 -37.08 -79.43 46.86
N LYS A 122 -36.77 -80.51 46.13
CA LYS A 122 -35.42 -80.79 45.63
C LYS A 122 -35.00 -79.78 44.55
N GLU A 123 -35.90 -79.47 43.62
CA GLU A 123 -35.67 -78.48 42.55
C GLU A 123 -35.55 -77.07 43.10
N ARG A 124 -36.44 -76.68 44.03
CA ARG A 124 -36.38 -75.37 44.70
C ARG A 124 -35.05 -75.20 45.43
N LYS A 125 -34.59 -76.21 46.18
CA LYS A 125 -33.32 -76.15 46.92
C LYS A 125 -32.11 -76.00 45.98
N LYS A 126 -32.11 -76.68 44.83
CA LYS A 126 -31.06 -76.56 43.81
C LYS A 126 -31.02 -75.15 43.20
N GLN A 127 -32.17 -74.62 42.77
CA GLN A 127 -32.26 -73.28 42.17
C GLN A 127 -31.90 -72.17 43.17
N LEU A 128 -32.25 -72.33 44.45
CA LEU A 128 -31.86 -71.36 45.48
C LEU A 128 -30.36 -71.37 45.75
N ALA A 129 -29.71 -72.54 45.74
CA ALA A 129 -28.26 -72.63 45.88
C ALA A 129 -27.51 -71.97 44.70
N GLU A 130 -28.01 -72.14 43.47
CA GLU A 130 -27.48 -71.47 42.28
C GLU A 130 -27.64 -69.94 42.39
N ILE A 131 -28.81 -69.46 42.83
CA ILE A 131 -29.05 -68.02 43.03
C ILE A 131 -28.24 -67.45 44.20
N ASP A 132 -28.01 -68.20 45.28
CA ASP A 132 -27.13 -67.78 46.38
C ASP A 132 -25.69 -67.58 45.90
N GLU A 133 -25.23 -68.41 44.96
CA GLU A 133 -23.93 -68.22 44.30
C GLU A 133 -23.92 -66.97 43.41
N GLU A 134 -25.01 -66.70 42.66
CA GLU A 134 -25.19 -65.44 41.91
C GLU A 134 -25.16 -64.22 42.83
N ILE A 135 -25.85 -64.27 43.98
CA ILE A 135 -25.88 -63.20 44.97
C ILE A 135 -24.47 -62.93 45.52
N ASN A 136 -23.72 -63.98 45.86
CA ASN A 136 -22.37 -63.84 46.39
C ASN A 136 -21.42 -63.23 45.36
N LYS A 137 -21.49 -63.66 44.09
CA LYS A 137 -20.72 -63.07 42.99
C LYS A 137 -21.07 -61.59 42.77
N ALA A 138 -22.36 -61.25 42.74
CA ALA A 138 -22.81 -59.86 42.59
C ALA A 138 -22.36 -58.96 43.75
N LYS A 139 -22.37 -59.48 44.99
CA LYS A 139 -21.85 -58.76 46.17
C LYS A 139 -20.35 -58.55 46.10
N GLN A 140 -19.60 -59.52 45.61
CA GLN A 140 -18.16 -59.39 45.42
C GLN A 140 -17.85 -58.27 44.42
N ILE A 141 -18.53 -58.26 43.28
CA ILE A 141 -18.41 -57.18 42.27
C ILE A 141 -18.76 -55.83 42.88
N LEU A 142 -19.86 -55.74 43.65
CA LEU A 142 -20.22 -54.51 44.35
C LEU A 142 -19.12 -54.03 45.32
N ASN A 143 -18.49 -54.94 46.05
CA ASN A 143 -17.38 -54.60 46.94
C ASN A 143 -16.16 -54.09 46.17
N GLU A 144 -15.80 -54.73 45.05
CA GLU A 144 -14.72 -54.28 44.17
C GLU A 144 -14.99 -52.87 43.61
N LYS A 145 -16.21 -52.59 43.16
CA LYS A 145 -16.59 -51.24 42.68
C LYS A 145 -16.56 -50.18 43.78
N ASN A 146 -16.91 -50.54 45.02
CA ASN A 146 -16.78 -49.62 46.15
C ASN A 146 -15.30 -49.31 46.49
N GLU A 147 -14.40 -50.29 46.39
CA GLU A 147 -12.96 -50.05 46.55
C GLU A 147 -12.39 -49.17 45.43
N ASP A 148 -12.83 -49.36 44.18
CA ASP A 148 -12.41 -48.50 43.07
C ASP A 148 -12.88 -47.04 43.26
N PHE A 149 -14.12 -46.83 43.73
CA PHE A 149 -14.61 -45.49 44.07
C PHE A 149 -13.84 -44.85 45.24
N LYS A 150 -13.41 -45.66 46.22
CA LYS A 150 -12.57 -45.18 47.33
C LYS A 150 -11.21 -44.68 46.82
N LYS A 151 -10.57 -45.41 45.90
CA LYS A 151 -9.31 -44.96 45.26
C LYS A 151 -9.49 -43.62 44.54
N VAL A 152 -10.60 -43.43 43.82
CA VAL A 152 -10.91 -42.14 43.16
C VAL A 152 -11.08 -41.01 44.18
N ARG A 153 -11.69 -41.28 45.34
CA ARG A 153 -11.82 -40.27 46.41
C ARG A 153 -10.48 -39.85 47.02
N GLU A 154 -9.52 -40.77 47.07
CA GLU A 154 -8.17 -40.54 47.58
C GLU A 154 -7.25 -39.77 46.61
N GLU A 155 -7.64 -39.57 45.34
CA GLU A 155 -6.89 -38.72 44.39
C GLU A 155 -6.72 -37.29 44.93
N VAL A 156 -5.49 -36.78 44.96
CA VAL A 156 -5.17 -35.45 45.52
C VAL A 156 -5.58 -34.35 44.52
N ILE A 157 -6.40 -33.40 44.98
CA ILE A 157 -6.79 -32.19 44.22
C ILE A 157 -6.42 -30.93 45.01
N PRO A 158 -6.30 -29.76 44.35
CA PRO A 158 -6.14 -28.50 45.05
C PRO A 158 -7.31 -28.27 46.02
N GLU A 159 -7.01 -27.80 47.23
CA GLU A 159 -8.04 -27.36 48.17
C GLU A 159 -8.87 -26.23 47.55
N PRO A 160 -10.20 -26.17 47.77
CA PRO A 160 -11.04 -25.09 47.22
C PRO A 160 -10.53 -23.69 47.53
N THR A 161 -9.93 -23.50 48.70
CA THR A 161 -9.31 -22.24 49.12
C THR A 161 -8.04 -21.89 48.35
N GLU A 162 -7.24 -22.88 47.96
CA GLU A 162 -6.04 -22.67 47.15
C GLU A 162 -6.41 -22.38 45.69
N LEU A 163 -7.41 -23.08 45.15
CA LEU A 163 -7.93 -22.79 43.82
C LEU A 163 -8.51 -21.37 43.72
N ALA A 164 -9.26 -20.93 44.73
CA ALA A 164 -9.77 -19.55 44.79
C ALA A 164 -8.64 -18.49 44.93
N LYS A 165 -7.55 -18.81 45.63
CA LYS A 165 -6.36 -17.93 45.68
C LYS A 165 -5.68 -17.82 44.31
N ASP A 166 -5.53 -18.94 43.61
CA ASP A 166 -4.92 -18.96 42.27
C ASP A 166 -5.82 -18.24 41.25
N GLN A 167 -7.16 -18.37 41.35
CA GLN A 167 -8.10 -17.58 40.56
C GLN A 167 -7.92 -16.08 40.78
N ARG A 168 -7.90 -15.66 42.04
CA ARG A 168 -7.73 -14.25 42.40
C ARG A 168 -6.41 -13.68 41.88
N LYS A 169 -5.32 -14.46 41.97
CA LYS A 169 -4.01 -14.07 41.42
C LYS A 169 -4.04 -13.92 39.90
N ALA A 170 -4.75 -14.81 39.19
CA ALA A 170 -4.94 -14.72 37.75
C ALA A 170 -5.75 -13.46 37.37
N GLU A 171 -6.83 -13.16 38.10
CA GLU A 171 -7.64 -11.96 37.90
C GLU A 171 -6.84 -10.67 38.18
N GLU A 172 -6.07 -10.63 39.27
CA GLU A 172 -5.20 -9.50 39.63
C GLU A 172 -4.11 -9.28 38.56
N ALA A 173 -3.42 -10.34 38.13
CA ALA A 173 -2.40 -10.25 37.08
C ALA A 173 -2.98 -9.78 35.73
N LYS A 174 -4.18 -10.23 35.37
CA LYS A 174 -4.89 -9.79 34.15
C LYS A 174 -5.35 -8.33 34.25
N ALA A 175 -5.66 -7.84 35.44
CA ALA A 175 -5.93 -6.42 35.66
C ALA A 175 -4.66 -5.57 35.51
N GLU A 176 -3.52 -6.04 36.05
CA GLU A 176 -2.21 -5.41 35.88
C GLU A 176 -1.78 -5.34 34.40
N GLU A 177 -1.95 -6.43 33.64
CA GLU A 177 -1.71 -6.49 32.19
C GLU A 177 -2.52 -5.40 31.45
N LYS A 178 -3.81 -5.29 31.73
CA LYS A 178 -4.68 -4.25 31.11
C LYS A 178 -4.19 -2.83 31.41
N VAL A 179 -3.71 -2.59 32.62
CA VAL A 179 -3.15 -1.27 33.00
C VAL A 179 -1.84 -1.01 32.27
N ALA A 180 -0.95 -1.99 32.20
CA ALA A 180 0.32 -1.87 31.47
C ALA A 180 0.08 -1.64 29.97
N LYS A 181 -0.87 -2.34 29.36
CA LYS A 181 -1.28 -2.14 27.96
C LYS A 181 -1.75 -0.70 27.69
N ARG A 182 -2.63 -0.16 28.54
CA ARG A 182 -3.11 1.23 28.42
C ARG A 182 -1.96 2.25 28.50
N LYS A 183 -0.96 2.00 29.36
CA LYS A 183 0.24 2.86 29.46
C LYS A 183 1.08 2.79 28.19
N TYR A 184 1.25 1.60 27.63
CA TYR A 184 1.95 1.40 26.36
C TYR A 184 1.23 2.10 25.20
N ASP A 185 -0.08 1.88 25.04
CA ASP A 185 -0.89 2.53 24.00
C ASP A 185 -0.81 4.06 24.08
N TYR A 186 -0.89 4.61 25.30
CA TYR A 186 -0.74 6.06 25.53
C TYR A 186 0.65 6.59 25.19
N ALA A 187 1.71 5.83 25.51
CA ALA A 187 3.07 6.22 25.18
C ALA A 187 3.29 6.23 23.65
N THR A 188 2.75 5.24 22.93
CA THR A 188 2.76 5.17 21.47
C THR A 188 2.03 6.36 20.83
N LEU A 189 0.88 6.76 21.37
CA LEU A 189 0.17 7.97 20.91
C LEU A 189 1.00 9.24 21.12
N LYS A 190 1.77 9.35 22.20
CA LYS A 190 2.68 10.47 22.43
C LYS A 190 3.83 10.51 21.43
N VAL A 191 4.36 9.36 21.03
CA VAL A 191 5.38 9.26 19.97
C VAL A 191 4.80 9.76 18.65
N ALA A 192 3.63 9.26 18.26
CA ALA A 192 2.96 9.69 17.03
C ALA A 192 2.68 11.20 17.02
N LEU A 193 2.23 11.76 18.15
CA LEU A 193 2.01 13.19 18.28
C LEU A 193 3.32 13.98 18.19
N ALA A 194 4.38 13.54 18.85
CA ALA A 194 5.68 14.21 18.79
C ALA A 194 6.25 14.18 17.36
N LYS A 195 6.13 13.03 16.67
CA LYS A 195 6.52 12.88 15.26
C LYS A 195 5.75 13.82 14.35
N SER A 196 4.43 13.88 14.49
CA SER A 196 3.59 14.77 13.68
C SER A 196 3.93 16.26 13.87
N LYS A 197 4.43 16.64 15.04
CA LYS A 197 4.86 18.03 15.31
C LYS A 197 6.20 18.35 14.64
N VAL A 198 7.12 17.39 14.61
CA VAL A 198 8.38 17.50 13.84
C VAL A 198 8.05 17.61 12.35
N GLU A 199 7.26 16.67 11.82
CA GLU A 199 6.87 16.65 10.40
C GLU A 199 6.13 17.94 9.98
N ALA A 200 5.33 18.53 10.87
CA ALA A 200 4.65 19.80 10.61
C ALA A 200 5.61 21.01 10.60
N GLU A 201 6.61 21.03 11.49
CA GLU A 201 7.64 22.08 11.54
C GLU A 201 8.55 22.00 10.30
N GLU A 202 8.97 20.80 9.93
CA GLU A 202 9.73 20.53 8.68
C GLU A 202 8.94 20.98 7.45
N ALA A 203 7.66 20.62 7.35
CA ALA A 203 6.81 21.04 6.25
C ALA A 203 6.61 22.57 6.19
N GLU A 204 6.54 23.27 7.33
CA GLU A 204 6.47 24.74 7.35
C GLU A 204 7.77 25.37 6.84
N LEU A 205 8.92 24.81 7.22
CA LEU A 205 10.23 25.25 6.74
C LEU A 205 10.40 24.98 5.24
N ASP A 206 9.98 23.81 4.75
CA ASP A 206 9.99 23.48 3.32
C ASP A 206 9.14 24.46 2.50
N ASN A 207 7.93 24.79 2.98
CA ASN A 207 7.07 25.79 2.35
C ASN A 207 7.71 27.19 2.34
N LYS A 208 8.41 27.58 3.41
CA LYS A 208 9.15 28.85 3.45
C LYS A 208 10.30 28.85 2.46
N ALA A 209 11.03 27.75 2.34
CA ALA A 209 12.11 27.59 1.36
C ALA A 209 11.58 27.70 -0.08
N GLU A 210 10.48 27.01 -0.40
CA GLU A 210 9.86 27.06 -1.73
C GLU A 210 9.37 28.48 -2.09
N ASN A 211 8.74 29.18 -1.14
CA ASN A 211 8.30 30.56 -1.37
C ASN A 211 9.47 31.53 -1.61
N LEU A 212 10.57 31.38 -0.86
CA LEU A 212 11.77 32.18 -1.06
C LEU A 212 12.45 31.86 -2.40
N GLN A 213 12.48 30.59 -2.82
CA GLN A 213 12.99 30.19 -4.13
C GLN A 213 12.19 30.81 -5.28
N ASN A 214 10.85 30.76 -5.21
CA ASN A 214 10.00 31.38 -6.21
C ASN A 214 10.24 32.89 -6.29
N LYS A 215 10.42 33.55 -5.13
CA LYS A 215 10.74 34.98 -5.06
C LYS A 215 12.10 35.30 -5.67
N VAL A 216 13.12 34.48 -5.43
CA VAL A 216 14.45 34.61 -6.05
C VAL A 216 14.33 34.51 -7.57
N ALA A 217 13.67 33.47 -8.09
CA ALA A 217 13.49 33.27 -9.53
C ALA A 217 12.70 34.41 -10.21
N ASP A 218 11.67 34.94 -9.55
CA ASP A 218 10.91 36.10 -10.04
C ASP A 218 11.78 37.36 -10.08
N LEU A 219 12.59 37.60 -9.03
CA LEU A 219 13.50 38.75 -8.97
C LEU A 219 14.61 38.66 -10.03
N GLU A 220 15.19 37.49 -10.28
CA GLU A 220 16.15 37.26 -11.36
C GLU A 220 15.56 37.64 -12.73
N LYS A 221 14.32 37.22 -12.99
CA LYS A 221 13.61 37.55 -14.24
C LYS A 221 13.32 39.05 -14.36
N GLU A 222 12.93 39.70 -13.26
CA GLU A 222 12.72 41.15 -13.22
C GLU A 222 14.03 41.92 -13.47
N ILE A 223 15.15 41.47 -12.90
CA ILE A 223 16.48 42.03 -13.12
C ILE A 223 16.90 41.90 -14.58
N ALA A 224 16.77 40.71 -15.18
CA ALA A 224 17.11 40.50 -16.60
C ALA A 224 16.33 41.43 -17.54
N ASN A 225 15.04 41.66 -17.27
CA ASN A 225 14.22 42.61 -18.02
C ASN A 225 14.65 44.07 -17.80
N ALA A 226 15.02 44.43 -16.56
CA ALA A 226 15.49 45.77 -16.24
C ALA A 226 16.86 46.05 -16.89
N GLU A 227 17.79 45.10 -16.85
CA GLU A 227 19.11 45.21 -17.48
C GLU A 227 19.00 45.29 -19.01
N LYS A 228 18.09 44.53 -19.63
CA LYS A 228 17.78 44.68 -21.07
C LYS A 228 17.31 46.09 -21.40
N THR A 229 16.42 46.65 -20.58
CA THR A 229 15.92 48.04 -20.74
C THR A 229 17.06 49.05 -20.63
N VAL A 230 17.97 48.86 -19.66
CA VAL A 230 19.18 49.68 -19.52
C VAL A 230 20.04 49.58 -20.77
N ALA A 231 20.32 48.38 -21.28
CA ALA A 231 21.15 48.18 -22.46
C ALA A 231 20.55 48.81 -23.74
N ASP A 232 19.24 48.76 -23.91
CA ASP A 232 18.56 49.38 -25.04
C ASP A 232 18.59 50.92 -24.94
N LEU A 233 18.38 51.48 -23.74
CA LEU A 233 18.51 52.92 -23.49
C LEU A 233 19.96 53.41 -23.64
N GLU A 234 20.97 52.61 -23.28
CA GLU A 234 22.39 52.94 -23.50
C GLU A 234 22.71 53.07 -24.99
N LYS A 235 22.15 52.19 -25.84
CA LYS A 235 22.30 52.28 -27.30
C LYS A 235 21.60 53.52 -27.86
N GLU A 236 20.40 53.85 -27.39
CA GLU A 236 19.70 55.08 -27.81
C GLU A 236 20.47 56.34 -27.41
N VAL A 237 20.99 56.39 -26.17
CA VAL A 237 21.83 57.49 -25.68
C VAL A 237 23.09 57.61 -26.52
N ALA A 238 23.81 56.52 -26.79
CA ALA A 238 25.03 56.55 -27.60
C ALA A 238 24.78 57.03 -29.04
N LYS A 239 23.63 56.66 -29.62
CA LYS A 239 23.21 57.15 -30.94
C LYS A 239 22.94 58.66 -30.91
N LEU A 240 22.20 59.15 -29.92
CA LEU A 240 21.91 60.57 -29.76
C LEU A 240 23.16 61.40 -29.45
N GLU A 241 24.13 60.86 -28.69
CA GLU A 241 25.43 61.50 -28.47
C GLU A 241 26.19 61.71 -29.78
N LYS A 242 26.15 60.69 -30.66
CA LYS A 242 26.73 60.79 -32.00
C LYS A 242 25.99 61.80 -32.88
N ASP A 243 24.66 61.77 -32.89
CA ASP A 243 23.85 62.72 -33.68
C ASP A 243 24.14 64.17 -33.23
N VAL A 244 24.23 64.43 -31.92
CA VAL A 244 24.62 65.73 -31.36
C VAL A 244 26.02 66.16 -31.83
N GLU A 245 26.99 65.25 -31.84
CA GLU A 245 28.35 65.52 -32.32
C GLU A 245 28.38 65.81 -33.83
N ASP A 246 27.63 65.07 -34.64
CA ASP A 246 27.52 65.28 -36.08
C ASP A 246 26.84 66.65 -36.39
N PHE A 247 25.82 67.05 -35.63
CA PHE A 247 25.18 68.37 -35.77
C PHE A 247 26.09 69.54 -35.37
N LYS A 248 26.94 69.37 -34.35
CA LYS A 248 27.95 70.39 -33.95
C LYS A 248 28.95 70.69 -35.05
N ASN A 249 29.23 69.71 -35.89
CA ASN A 249 30.21 69.80 -36.98
C ASN A 249 29.58 70.20 -38.34
N SER A 250 28.28 70.57 -38.37
CA SER A 250 27.53 70.91 -39.58
C SER A 250 27.32 72.42 -39.77
N ASN A 251 27.56 72.93 -40.98
CA ASN A 251 27.45 74.37 -41.32
C ASN A 251 26.10 74.75 -42.01
N GLY A 252 25.02 74.00 -41.74
CA GLY A 252 23.70 74.23 -42.37
C GLY A 252 22.88 75.35 -41.71
N GLU A 253 22.05 76.04 -42.51
CA GLU A 253 21.21 77.18 -42.08
C GLU A 253 20.16 76.84 -40.99
N GLN A 254 19.93 75.54 -40.74
CA GLN A 254 19.03 75.00 -39.70
C GLN A 254 19.77 74.18 -38.62
N ALA A 255 21.10 74.07 -38.68
CA ALA A 255 21.89 73.17 -37.83
C ALA A 255 21.77 73.49 -36.33
N GLU A 256 21.70 74.77 -35.96
CA GLU A 256 21.52 75.20 -34.55
C GLU A 256 20.18 74.74 -33.96
N GLN A 257 19.10 74.73 -34.75
CA GLN A 257 17.79 74.28 -34.27
C GLN A 257 17.73 72.76 -34.08
N TYR A 258 18.31 72.00 -35.00
CA TYR A 258 18.41 70.54 -34.88
C TYR A 258 19.34 70.10 -33.75
N LEU A 259 20.44 70.84 -33.54
CA LEU A 259 21.34 70.62 -32.41
C LEU A 259 20.62 70.81 -31.06
N ALA A 260 19.89 71.91 -30.88
CA ALA A 260 19.15 72.18 -29.65
C ALA A 260 18.06 71.14 -29.36
N ALA A 261 17.40 70.61 -30.40
CA ALA A 261 16.44 69.52 -30.27
C ALA A 261 17.12 68.19 -29.87
N ALA A 262 18.22 67.84 -30.53
CA ALA A 262 18.97 66.62 -30.23
C ALA A 262 19.59 66.63 -28.83
N GLU A 263 20.12 67.78 -28.37
CA GLU A 263 20.64 67.94 -27.00
C GLU A 263 19.54 67.80 -25.94
N LYS A 264 18.33 68.32 -26.22
CA LYS A 264 17.17 68.17 -25.32
C LYS A 264 16.73 66.70 -25.22
N ASP A 265 16.62 66.01 -26.35
CA ASP A 265 16.25 64.60 -26.39
C ASP A 265 17.31 63.71 -25.72
N LEU A 266 18.59 64.04 -25.90
CA LEU A 266 19.70 63.38 -25.22
C LEU A 266 19.62 63.53 -23.69
N VAL A 267 19.32 64.74 -23.19
CA VAL A 267 19.15 64.99 -21.75
C VAL A 267 17.97 64.19 -21.19
N ALA A 268 16.84 64.16 -21.90
CA ALA A 268 15.67 63.37 -21.51
C ALA A 268 15.99 61.87 -21.45
N LYS A 269 16.66 61.34 -22.48
CA LYS A 269 17.04 59.92 -22.55
C LYS A 269 18.09 59.51 -21.52
N LYS A 270 19.03 60.40 -21.18
CA LYS A 270 19.96 60.19 -20.07
C LYS A 270 19.27 60.14 -18.72
N ALA A 271 18.19 60.91 -18.52
CA ALA A 271 17.39 60.83 -17.31
C ALA A 271 16.61 59.50 -17.23
N GLU A 272 15.96 59.07 -18.31
CA GLU A 272 15.31 57.76 -18.41
C GLU A 272 16.29 56.60 -18.13
N LEU A 273 17.50 56.68 -18.69
CA LEU A 273 18.56 55.70 -18.44
C LEU A 273 18.99 55.66 -16.97
N ALA A 274 19.11 56.81 -16.31
CA ALA A 274 19.47 56.88 -14.90
C ALA A 274 18.39 56.24 -14.00
N GLU A 275 17.11 56.49 -14.28
CA GLU A 275 15.99 55.86 -13.58
C GLU A 275 15.96 54.34 -13.79
N ALA A 276 16.18 53.87 -15.02
CA ALA A 276 16.25 52.45 -15.34
C ALA A 276 17.40 51.76 -14.59
N LYS A 277 18.58 52.40 -14.48
CA LYS A 277 19.73 51.89 -13.72
C LYS A 277 19.44 51.80 -12.22
N ILE A 278 18.77 52.80 -11.64
CA ILE A 278 18.36 52.78 -10.22
C ILE A 278 17.36 51.64 -9.97
N LYS A 279 16.41 51.42 -10.88
CA LYS A 279 15.42 50.34 -10.77
C LYS A 279 16.10 48.96 -10.80
N ALA A 280 17.04 48.75 -11.73
CA ALA A 280 17.82 47.51 -11.80
C ALA A 280 18.65 47.28 -10.53
N ALA A 281 19.34 48.31 -10.03
CA ALA A 281 20.14 48.22 -8.79
C ALA A 281 19.29 47.91 -7.56
N THR A 282 18.08 48.50 -7.46
CA THR A 282 17.15 48.25 -6.36
C THR A 282 16.69 46.78 -6.35
N LYS A 283 16.35 46.25 -7.53
CA LYS A 283 15.94 44.85 -7.68
C LYS A 283 17.06 43.86 -7.33
N LYS A 284 18.29 44.20 -7.69
CA LYS A 284 19.48 43.41 -7.31
C LYS A 284 19.71 43.37 -5.80
N ALA A 285 19.46 44.48 -5.10
CA ALA A 285 19.51 44.50 -3.63
C ALA A 285 18.36 43.70 -2.98
N GLU A 286 17.16 43.68 -3.59
CA GLU A 286 16.05 42.83 -3.14
C GLU A 286 16.36 41.34 -3.30
N LEU A 287 17.05 40.97 -4.38
CA LEU A 287 17.52 39.61 -4.65
C LEU A 287 18.54 39.16 -3.59
N GLU A 288 19.58 39.95 -3.34
CA GLU A 288 20.63 39.65 -2.35
C GLU A 288 20.04 39.41 -0.95
N LYS A 289 19.01 40.19 -0.58
CA LYS A 289 18.29 39.99 0.68
C LYS A 289 17.49 38.68 0.70
N ALA A 290 16.80 38.35 -0.40
CA ALA A 290 16.03 37.11 -0.51
C ALA A 290 16.92 35.86 -0.49
N GLU A 291 18.10 35.93 -1.12
CA GLU A 291 19.11 34.88 -1.12
C GLU A 291 19.70 34.66 0.28
N ALA A 292 20.05 35.73 0.99
CA ALA A 292 20.53 35.63 2.37
C ALA A 292 19.47 35.05 3.33
N GLU A 293 18.19 35.40 3.13
CA GLU A 293 17.07 34.80 3.88
C GLU A 293 16.91 33.30 3.58
N LEU A 294 17.08 32.89 2.32
CA LEU A 294 17.01 31.49 1.90
C LEU A 294 18.21 30.69 2.43
N GLU A 295 19.42 31.22 2.34
CA GLU A 295 20.65 30.58 2.85
C GLU A 295 20.57 30.34 4.36
N ASN A 296 20.12 31.33 5.12
CA ASN A 296 19.94 31.20 6.57
C ASN A 296 18.84 30.19 6.94
N LEU A 297 17.82 29.99 6.09
CA LEU A 297 16.79 28.99 6.32
C LEU A 297 17.29 27.58 5.96
N LEU A 298 18.08 27.44 4.89
CA LEU A 298 18.69 26.17 4.50
C LEU A 298 19.72 25.68 5.52
N SER A 299 20.50 26.57 6.14
CA SER A 299 21.44 26.20 7.21
C SER A 299 20.76 25.65 8.47
N THR A 300 19.50 26.00 8.71
CA THR A 300 18.70 25.41 9.81
C THR A 300 18.11 24.04 9.48
N LEU A 301 17.99 23.72 8.19
CA LEU A 301 17.45 22.44 7.68
C LEU A 301 18.54 21.38 7.48
N ASP A 302 19.81 21.77 7.50
CA ASP A 302 20.96 20.88 7.32
C ASP A 302 22.15 21.31 8.20
N PRO A 303 22.25 20.81 9.45
CA PRO A 303 23.38 21.12 10.33
C PRO A 303 24.70 20.44 9.93
N GLU A 304 24.74 19.61 8.89
CA GLU A 304 25.93 18.90 8.39
C GLU A 304 26.42 19.46 7.04
N GLY A 305 26.34 20.79 6.84
CA GLY A 305 26.66 21.45 5.57
C GLY A 305 28.03 21.06 4.98
N LYS A 306 28.01 20.63 3.71
CA LYS A 306 29.19 20.42 2.86
C LYS A 306 30.07 21.68 2.78
N THR A 307 31.37 21.48 2.62
CA THR A 307 32.37 22.56 2.54
C THR A 307 32.24 23.37 1.23
N GLN A 308 32.69 24.63 1.21
CA GLN A 308 32.67 25.48 -0.01
C GLN A 308 33.39 24.81 -1.20
N ASP A 309 34.45 24.05 -0.94
CA ASP A 309 35.17 23.29 -1.97
C ASP A 309 34.32 22.17 -2.60
N GLU A 310 33.41 21.57 -1.83
CA GLU A 310 32.46 20.57 -2.34
C GLU A 310 31.33 21.22 -3.15
N LEU A 311 30.92 22.44 -2.78
CA LEU A 311 29.95 23.22 -3.54
C LEU A 311 30.53 23.70 -4.88
N ASP A 312 31.78 24.14 -4.89
CA ASP A 312 32.49 24.56 -6.10
C ASP A 312 32.74 23.38 -7.05
N LYS A 313 33.01 22.19 -6.51
CA LYS A 313 33.12 20.95 -7.29
C LYS A 313 31.78 20.52 -7.89
N GLU A 314 30.70 20.59 -7.12
CA GLU A 314 29.34 20.22 -7.57
C GLU A 314 28.79 21.23 -8.60
N ALA A 315 29.19 22.51 -8.51
CA ALA A 315 28.91 23.54 -9.51
C ALA A 315 29.64 23.28 -10.84
N ALA A 316 30.91 22.86 -10.78
CA ALA A 316 31.68 22.49 -11.97
C ALA A 316 31.13 21.21 -12.64
N GLU A 317 30.72 20.21 -11.86
CA GLU A 317 30.06 19.00 -12.36
C GLU A 317 28.69 19.30 -12.98
N ALA A 318 27.92 20.24 -12.42
CA ALA A 318 26.65 20.67 -12.98
C ALA A 318 26.80 21.42 -14.32
N GLU A 319 27.84 22.25 -14.46
CA GLU A 319 28.15 22.91 -15.74
C GLU A 319 28.59 21.89 -16.81
N LEU A 320 29.32 20.86 -16.40
CA LEU A 320 29.75 19.77 -17.27
C LEU A 320 28.58 18.87 -17.69
N ASN A 321 27.65 18.57 -16.77
CA ASN A 321 26.41 17.84 -17.07
C ASN A 321 25.48 18.61 -18.03
N LYS A 322 25.37 19.94 -17.91
CA LYS A 322 24.64 20.77 -18.88
C LYS A 322 25.24 20.70 -20.29
N LYS A 323 26.59 20.61 -20.39
CA LYS A 323 27.28 20.44 -21.68
C LYS A 323 27.04 19.05 -22.27
N VAL A 324 27.01 18.01 -21.43
CA VAL A 324 26.67 16.63 -21.83
C VAL A 324 25.24 16.55 -22.35
N GLU A 325 24.26 17.11 -21.64
CA GLU A 325 22.85 17.09 -22.03
C GLU A 325 22.61 17.86 -23.35
N ALA A 326 23.26 19.03 -23.51
CA ALA A 326 23.20 19.79 -24.75
C ALA A 326 23.80 19.03 -25.94
N LEU A 327 24.90 18.30 -25.74
CA LEU A 327 25.51 17.46 -26.78
C LEU A 327 24.68 16.22 -27.10
N GLN A 328 24.06 15.58 -26.11
CA GLN A 328 23.14 14.47 -26.32
C GLN A 328 21.93 14.87 -27.18
N ASN A 329 21.35 16.05 -26.92
CA ASN A 329 20.26 16.58 -27.74
C ASN A 329 20.71 16.86 -29.18
N GLN A 330 21.91 17.39 -29.39
CA GLN A 330 22.47 17.59 -30.73
C GLN A 330 22.73 16.27 -31.47
N VAL A 331 23.18 15.23 -30.75
CA VAL A 331 23.36 13.87 -31.30
C VAL A 331 22.00 13.30 -31.73
N ALA A 332 20.97 13.41 -30.89
CA ALA A 332 19.62 12.93 -31.20
C ALA A 332 19.00 13.65 -32.42
N GLU A 333 19.13 14.98 -32.50
CA GLU A 333 18.65 15.75 -33.66
C GLU A 333 19.37 15.34 -34.96
N LEU A 334 20.68 15.09 -34.91
CA LEU A 334 21.45 14.63 -36.06
C LEU A 334 21.07 13.21 -36.48
N GLU A 335 20.80 12.31 -35.54
CA GLU A 335 20.31 10.95 -35.81
C GLU A 335 18.93 10.98 -36.49
N GLU A 336 18.04 11.87 -36.06
CA GLU A 336 16.73 12.08 -36.70
C GLU A 336 16.87 12.67 -38.11
N GLU A 337 17.75 13.67 -38.31
CA GLU A 337 18.05 14.21 -39.64
C GLU A 337 18.63 13.15 -40.60
N ILE A 338 19.53 12.28 -40.09
CA ILE A 338 20.11 11.17 -40.84
C ILE A 338 19.03 10.16 -41.23
N SER A 339 18.16 9.78 -40.30
CA SER A 339 17.05 8.87 -40.55
C SER A 339 16.10 9.41 -41.63
N ASN A 340 15.74 10.70 -41.55
CA ASN A 340 14.91 11.37 -42.54
C ASN A 340 15.59 11.42 -43.93
N LEU A 341 16.90 11.65 -43.98
CA LEU A 341 17.67 11.63 -45.23
C LEU A 341 17.76 10.21 -45.82
N GLU A 342 17.87 9.17 -45.00
CA GLU A 342 17.85 7.76 -45.44
C GLU A 342 16.49 7.37 -46.04
N ILE A 343 15.39 7.83 -45.43
CA ILE A 343 14.03 7.64 -45.96
C ILE A 343 13.88 8.34 -47.32
N LEU A 344 14.33 9.60 -47.45
CA LEU A 344 14.30 10.35 -48.70
C LEU A 344 15.15 9.69 -49.79
N LEU A 345 16.28 9.08 -49.42
CA LEU A 345 17.13 8.32 -50.34
C LEU A 345 16.42 7.07 -50.88
N GLY A 346 15.61 6.42 -50.05
CA GLY A 346 14.83 5.24 -50.42
C GLY A 346 13.69 5.49 -51.42
N GLY A 347 13.35 6.76 -51.67
CA GLY A 347 12.27 7.18 -52.58
C GLY A 347 12.71 8.06 -53.76
N ALA A 348 14.01 8.20 -54.01
CA ALA A 348 14.53 9.04 -55.09
C ALA A 348 14.53 8.31 -56.45
N ASP A 349 13.84 8.86 -57.46
CA ASP A 349 13.68 8.26 -58.79
C ASP A 349 14.72 8.72 -59.84
N SER A 350 15.66 9.61 -59.49
CA SER A 350 16.70 10.14 -60.40
C SER A 350 18.12 9.93 -59.87
N GLU A 351 19.08 9.59 -60.76
CA GLU A 351 20.48 9.32 -60.40
C GLU A 351 21.21 10.56 -59.85
N ASP A 352 20.90 11.76 -60.37
CA ASP A 352 21.52 13.02 -59.93
C ASP A 352 21.04 13.46 -58.54
N ASP A 353 19.75 13.29 -58.23
CA ASP A 353 19.20 13.61 -56.90
C ASP A 353 19.69 12.61 -55.83
N THR A 354 19.89 11.36 -56.22
CA THR A 354 20.42 10.31 -55.34
C THR A 354 21.86 10.61 -54.91
N ALA A 355 22.72 11.06 -55.82
CA ALA A 355 24.12 11.39 -55.52
C ALA A 355 24.25 12.61 -54.57
N ALA A 356 23.40 13.62 -54.73
CA ALA A 356 23.37 14.79 -53.86
C ALA A 356 22.91 14.44 -52.44
N LEU A 357 21.87 13.61 -52.32
CA LEU A 357 21.35 13.12 -51.03
C LEU A 357 22.37 12.22 -50.32
N GLN A 358 23.10 11.36 -51.05
CA GLN A 358 24.14 10.50 -50.50
C GLN A 358 25.31 11.31 -49.92
N ASN A 359 25.76 12.35 -50.62
CA ASN A 359 26.81 13.23 -50.12
C ASN A 359 26.37 14.00 -48.87
N LYS A 360 25.11 14.46 -48.82
CA LYS A 360 24.54 15.14 -47.65
C LYS A 360 24.41 14.20 -46.45
N LEU A 361 23.98 12.97 -46.69
CA LEU A 361 23.92 11.91 -45.67
C LEU A 361 25.31 11.57 -45.13
N ALA A 362 26.30 11.43 -46.00
CA ALA A 362 27.69 11.15 -45.60
C ALA A 362 28.28 12.30 -44.75
N ALA A 363 28.00 13.56 -45.12
CA ALA A 363 28.42 14.72 -44.34
C ALA A 363 27.77 14.75 -42.94
N LYS A 364 26.47 14.44 -42.85
CA LYS A 364 25.74 14.40 -41.58
C LYS A 364 26.18 13.25 -40.68
N LYS A 365 26.45 12.06 -41.24
CA LYS A 365 27.04 10.94 -40.49
C LYS A 365 28.44 11.28 -39.96
N ALA A 366 29.24 12.02 -40.71
CA ALA A 366 30.56 12.49 -40.25
C ALA A 366 30.45 13.57 -39.15
N GLU A 367 29.41 14.41 -39.18
CA GLU A 367 29.11 15.39 -38.14
C GLU A 367 28.66 14.71 -36.83
N LEU A 368 27.75 13.73 -36.94
CA LEU A 368 27.31 12.88 -35.83
C LEU A 368 28.48 12.18 -35.14
N ALA A 369 29.37 11.55 -35.92
CA ALA A 369 30.54 10.85 -35.37
C ALA A 369 31.47 11.80 -34.57
N LYS A 370 31.68 13.04 -35.04
CA LYS A 370 32.48 14.03 -34.30
C LYS A 370 31.81 14.43 -32.98
N LYS A 371 30.49 14.59 -32.98
CA LYS A 371 29.70 14.96 -31.80
C LYS A 371 29.62 13.83 -30.77
N GLN A 372 29.52 12.59 -31.22
CA GLN A 372 29.63 11.40 -30.36
C GLN A 372 31.02 11.29 -29.71
N THR A 373 32.11 11.52 -30.45
CA THR A 373 33.47 11.55 -29.87
C THR A 373 33.68 12.73 -28.90
N GLU A 374 33.05 13.87 -29.14
CA GLU A 374 33.08 15.03 -28.23
C GLU A 374 32.32 14.74 -26.93
N LEU A 375 31.18 14.06 -27.03
CA LEU A 375 30.38 13.58 -25.90
C LEU A 375 31.14 12.53 -25.07
N GLU A 376 31.76 11.55 -25.72
CA GLU A 376 32.56 10.49 -25.08
C GLU A 376 33.72 11.06 -24.27
N LYS A 377 34.46 12.04 -24.81
CA LYS A 377 35.54 12.74 -24.07
C LYS A 377 35.06 13.54 -22.87
N LEU A 378 33.85 14.09 -22.92
CA LEU A 378 33.26 14.83 -21.80
C LEU A 378 32.77 13.87 -20.71
N LEU A 379 32.24 12.70 -21.10
CA LEU A 379 31.87 11.63 -20.17
C LEU A 379 33.11 11.04 -19.48
N ASP A 380 34.22 10.83 -20.19
CA ASP A 380 35.51 10.39 -19.60
C ASP A 380 36.09 11.40 -18.59
N SER A 381 35.76 12.69 -18.74
CA SER A 381 36.20 13.74 -17.80
C SER A 381 35.34 13.86 -16.54
N LEU A 382 34.13 13.28 -16.56
CA LEU A 382 33.20 13.24 -15.43
C LEU A 382 33.49 12.09 -14.45
N ASP A 383 34.29 11.10 -14.84
CA ASP A 383 34.61 9.93 -14.01
C ASP A 383 36.04 9.39 -14.27
N PRO A 384 37.08 9.91 -13.59
CA PRO A 384 38.45 9.41 -13.74
C PRO A 384 38.70 8.03 -13.11
N GLU A 385 37.70 7.44 -12.42
CA GLU A 385 37.74 6.07 -11.86
C GLU A 385 36.59 5.21 -12.42
N GLY A 386 36.30 5.36 -13.72
CA GLY A 386 35.32 4.52 -14.40
C GLY A 386 35.72 3.03 -14.37
N LYS A 387 34.82 2.22 -13.79
CA LYS A 387 34.84 0.76 -13.76
C LYS A 387 35.27 0.16 -15.11
N THR A 388 36.13 -0.84 -15.06
CA THR A 388 36.61 -1.57 -16.25
C THR A 388 35.46 -2.27 -16.99
N GLN A 389 35.60 -2.57 -18.29
CA GLN A 389 34.61 -3.34 -19.05
C GLN A 389 34.26 -4.67 -18.36
N ASP A 390 35.23 -5.28 -17.67
CA ASP A 390 35.02 -6.49 -16.87
C ASP A 390 34.09 -6.26 -15.67
N GLU A 391 34.07 -5.06 -15.08
CA GLU A 391 33.18 -4.68 -13.99
C GLU A 391 31.78 -4.28 -14.48
N LEU A 392 31.66 -3.70 -15.68
CA LEU A 392 30.38 -3.47 -16.35
C LEU A 392 29.72 -4.78 -16.78
N ASP A 393 30.51 -5.73 -17.30
CA ASP A 393 30.05 -7.07 -17.65
C ASP A 393 29.65 -7.87 -16.40
N LYS A 394 30.35 -7.65 -15.27
CA LYS A 394 29.99 -8.23 -13.98
C LYS A 394 28.69 -7.64 -13.43
N GLU A 395 28.50 -6.33 -13.51
CA GLU A 395 27.29 -5.64 -13.06
C GLU A 395 26.07 -5.99 -13.94
N ALA A 396 26.27 -6.17 -15.25
CA ALA A 396 25.25 -6.70 -16.14
C ALA A 396 24.88 -8.16 -15.83
N ALA A 397 25.87 -8.99 -15.45
CA ALA A 397 25.63 -10.37 -15.01
C ALA A 397 24.93 -10.43 -13.64
N GLU A 398 25.29 -9.56 -12.70
CA GLU A 398 24.61 -9.39 -11.41
C GLU A 398 23.16 -8.91 -11.60
N ALA A 399 22.90 -7.99 -12.52
CA ALA A 399 21.55 -7.54 -12.86
C ALA A 399 20.70 -8.63 -13.54
N GLU A 400 21.29 -9.50 -14.39
CA GLU A 400 20.57 -10.66 -14.93
C GLU A 400 20.28 -11.72 -13.85
N LEU A 401 21.19 -11.90 -12.89
CA LEU A 401 20.99 -12.78 -11.73
C LEU A 401 19.90 -12.25 -10.80
N ASP A 402 19.84 -10.94 -10.57
CA ASP A 402 18.81 -10.27 -9.77
C ASP A 402 17.41 -10.43 -10.41
N LYS A 403 17.32 -10.17 -11.72
CA LYS A 403 16.09 -10.42 -12.49
C LYS A 403 15.65 -11.88 -12.44
N LYS A 404 16.61 -12.82 -12.48
CA LYS A 404 16.32 -14.26 -12.37
C LYS A 404 15.87 -14.65 -10.97
N ALA A 405 16.42 -14.02 -9.92
CA ALA A 405 15.97 -14.21 -8.55
C ALA A 405 14.52 -13.72 -8.36
N ASP A 406 14.17 -12.55 -8.91
CA ASP A 406 12.81 -12.03 -8.92
C ASP A 406 11.82 -12.97 -9.64
N GLU A 407 12.20 -13.48 -10.81
CA GLU A 407 11.37 -14.44 -11.58
C GLU A 407 11.16 -15.76 -10.80
N LEU A 408 12.21 -16.28 -10.16
CA LEU A 408 12.13 -17.48 -9.33
C LEU A 408 11.30 -17.27 -8.06
N GLN A 409 11.41 -16.10 -7.42
CA GLN A 409 10.63 -15.74 -6.24
C GLN A 409 9.13 -15.63 -6.55
N ASN A 410 8.77 -15.05 -7.70
CA ASN A 410 7.38 -15.05 -8.17
C ASN A 410 6.87 -16.48 -8.43
N LYS A 411 7.71 -17.34 -9.01
CA LYS A 411 7.36 -18.75 -9.25
C LYS A 411 7.17 -19.55 -7.95
N VAL A 412 7.96 -19.28 -6.92
CA VAL A 412 7.79 -19.85 -5.57
C VAL A 412 6.42 -19.45 -5.01
N ALA A 413 6.07 -18.17 -5.06
CA ALA A 413 4.77 -17.68 -4.55
C ALA A 413 3.57 -18.31 -5.27
N ASP A 414 3.65 -18.50 -6.59
CA ASP A 414 2.61 -19.16 -7.38
C ASP A 414 2.47 -20.66 -7.03
N LEU A 415 3.58 -21.36 -6.82
CA LEU A 415 3.59 -22.77 -6.42
C LEU A 415 3.05 -22.97 -5.00
N GLU A 416 3.39 -22.10 -4.06
CA GLU A 416 2.83 -22.11 -2.69
C GLU A 416 1.31 -21.90 -2.71
N LYS A 417 0.83 -21.00 -3.57
CA LYS A 417 -0.60 -20.76 -3.78
C LYS A 417 -1.30 -21.97 -4.40
N GLU A 418 -0.68 -22.65 -5.37
CA GLU A 418 -1.22 -23.89 -5.95
C GLU A 418 -1.26 -25.02 -4.91
N ILE A 419 -0.22 -25.17 -4.09
CA ILE A 419 -0.18 -26.14 -2.99
C ILE A 419 -1.30 -25.88 -1.99
N SER A 420 -1.50 -24.63 -1.57
CA SER A 420 -2.57 -24.25 -0.64
C SER A 420 -3.95 -24.60 -1.20
N ASN A 421 -4.19 -24.32 -2.49
CA ASN A 421 -5.44 -24.66 -3.16
C ASN A 421 -5.66 -26.19 -3.25
N LEU A 422 -4.61 -26.96 -3.55
CA LEU A 422 -4.67 -28.42 -3.60
C LEU A 422 -4.90 -29.05 -2.21
N GLU A 423 -4.35 -28.47 -1.15
CA GLU A 423 -4.60 -28.89 0.24
C GLU A 423 -6.04 -28.61 0.68
N ILE A 424 -6.61 -27.47 0.28
CA ILE A 424 -8.02 -27.13 0.50
C ILE A 424 -8.94 -28.13 -0.22
N LEU A 425 -8.65 -28.43 -1.49
CA LEU A 425 -9.42 -29.40 -2.28
C LEU A 425 -9.37 -30.81 -1.69
N LEU A 426 -8.21 -31.21 -1.16
CA LEU A 426 -8.05 -32.50 -0.46
C LEU A 426 -8.77 -32.52 0.90
N GLY A 427 -8.89 -31.39 1.59
CA GLY A 427 -9.63 -31.27 2.85
C GLY A 427 -11.16 -31.36 2.70
N GLY A 428 -11.68 -31.21 1.47
CA GLY A 428 -13.12 -31.23 1.17
C GLY A 428 -13.60 -32.44 0.35
N ALA A 429 -12.72 -33.37 -0.04
CA ALA A 429 -13.06 -34.50 -0.90
C ALA A 429 -13.55 -35.74 -0.11
N ASP A 430 -14.63 -36.38 -0.58
CA ASP A 430 -15.16 -37.65 -0.05
C ASP A 430 -14.23 -38.83 -0.44
N PRO A 431 -14.10 -39.93 0.35
CA PRO A 431 -13.07 -40.95 0.18
C PRO A 431 -13.17 -41.87 -1.04
N GLU A 432 -14.06 -41.62 -2.00
CA GLU A 432 -14.32 -42.54 -3.11
C GLU A 432 -13.89 -41.93 -4.46
N ASP A 433 -12.80 -42.48 -4.98
CA ASP A 433 -12.18 -42.37 -6.32
C ASP A 433 -11.30 -41.17 -6.73
N ASP A 434 -11.53 -39.91 -6.32
CA ASP A 434 -10.76 -38.76 -6.90
C ASP A 434 -9.57 -38.22 -6.06
N THR A 435 -9.35 -38.74 -4.85
CA THR A 435 -8.31 -38.21 -3.93
C THR A 435 -6.88 -38.54 -4.35
N ALA A 436 -6.66 -39.65 -5.05
CA ALA A 436 -5.31 -40.13 -5.43
C ALA A 436 -4.64 -39.24 -6.49
N ALA A 437 -5.42 -38.72 -7.45
CA ALA A 437 -4.92 -37.80 -8.47
C ALA A 437 -4.52 -36.45 -7.86
N LEU A 438 -5.32 -35.94 -6.92
CA LEU A 438 -5.03 -34.70 -6.21
C LEU A 438 -3.81 -34.82 -5.28
N GLN A 439 -3.64 -35.96 -4.61
CA GLN A 439 -2.44 -36.24 -3.81
C GLN A 439 -1.17 -36.33 -4.66
N ASN A 440 -1.25 -36.96 -5.84
CA ASN A 440 -0.13 -37.03 -6.77
C ASN A 440 0.22 -35.64 -7.33
N LYS A 441 -0.78 -34.85 -7.70
CA LYS A 441 -0.58 -33.47 -8.15
C LYS A 441 0.04 -32.61 -7.03
N LEU A 442 -0.46 -32.70 -5.81
CA LEU A 442 0.12 -32.02 -4.64
C LEU A 442 1.59 -32.43 -4.40
N ALA A 443 1.90 -33.72 -4.49
CA ALA A 443 3.27 -34.21 -4.33
C ALA A 443 4.20 -33.69 -5.44
N THR A 444 3.71 -33.63 -6.68
CA THR A 444 4.47 -33.12 -7.82
C THR A 444 4.71 -31.61 -7.71
N THR A 445 3.69 -30.84 -7.34
CA THR A 445 3.81 -29.38 -7.12
C THR A 445 4.72 -29.06 -5.92
N LYS A 446 4.67 -29.83 -4.83
CA LYS A 446 5.62 -29.69 -3.70
C LYS A 446 7.07 -29.98 -4.11
N ALA A 447 7.30 -30.98 -4.95
CA ALA A 447 8.63 -31.26 -5.48
C ALA A 447 9.13 -30.15 -6.41
N GLU A 448 8.24 -29.55 -7.22
CA GLU A 448 8.59 -28.41 -8.06
C GLU A 448 8.88 -27.14 -7.24
N LEU A 449 8.15 -26.91 -6.15
CA LEU A 449 8.43 -25.84 -5.19
C LEU A 449 9.82 -26.01 -4.57
N GLU A 450 10.15 -27.21 -4.07
CA GLU A 450 11.46 -27.49 -3.47
C GLU A 450 12.61 -27.29 -4.47
N LYS A 451 12.40 -27.70 -5.73
CA LYS A 451 13.38 -27.48 -6.80
C LYS A 451 13.55 -25.99 -7.12
N THR A 452 12.45 -25.25 -7.24
CA THR A 452 12.47 -23.81 -7.55
C THR A 452 13.08 -23.00 -6.40
N GLN A 453 12.81 -23.38 -5.16
CA GLN A 453 13.41 -22.77 -3.97
C GLN A 453 14.94 -23.00 -3.94
N LYS A 454 15.42 -24.20 -4.28
CA LYS A 454 16.86 -24.48 -4.41
C LYS A 454 17.53 -23.65 -5.50
N GLU A 455 16.83 -23.41 -6.62
CA GLU A 455 17.32 -22.55 -7.70
C GLU A 455 17.36 -21.07 -7.28
N LEU A 456 16.37 -20.62 -6.49
CA LEU A 456 16.34 -19.27 -5.90
C LEU A 456 17.47 -19.08 -4.88
N ASP A 457 17.63 -20.02 -3.95
CA ASP A 457 18.69 -19.96 -2.95
C ASP A 457 20.09 -19.99 -3.58
N ALA A 458 20.26 -20.70 -4.70
CA ALA A 458 21.51 -20.69 -5.48
C ALA A 458 21.75 -19.33 -6.16
N ALA A 459 20.73 -18.74 -6.77
CA ALA A 459 20.82 -17.41 -7.39
C ALA A 459 21.13 -16.31 -6.36
N LEU A 460 20.49 -16.36 -5.18
CA LEU A 460 20.73 -15.43 -4.09
C LEU A 460 22.13 -15.60 -3.46
N ASN A 461 22.65 -16.82 -3.37
CA ASN A 461 24.03 -17.05 -2.88
C ASN A 461 25.09 -16.57 -3.88
N GLU A 462 24.80 -16.56 -5.19
CA GLU A 462 25.68 -16.01 -6.22
C GLU A 462 25.71 -14.48 -6.23
N LEU A 463 24.65 -13.82 -5.76
CA LEU A 463 24.57 -12.36 -5.61
C LEU A 463 25.39 -11.83 -4.41
N GLY A 464 25.74 -12.70 -3.44
CA GLY A 464 26.51 -12.33 -2.25
C GLY A 464 25.70 -11.48 -1.25
N PRO A 465 26.17 -11.36 0.02
CA PRO A 465 25.50 -10.52 1.01
C PRO A 465 25.78 -9.04 0.74
N ASP A 466 24.72 -8.23 0.63
CA ASP A 466 24.81 -6.78 0.73
C ASP A 466 25.51 -6.41 2.05
N GLY A 467 26.51 -5.54 1.94
CA GLY A 467 27.46 -5.25 3.01
C GLY A 467 26.81 -4.86 4.33
N ASP A 468 26.95 -5.74 5.31
CA ASP A 468 27.27 -5.45 6.71
C ASP A 468 28.05 -6.66 7.25
N GLU A 469 29.29 -6.43 7.65
CA GLU A 469 30.11 -7.45 8.33
C GLU A 469 29.48 -7.79 9.69
N GLU A 470 28.96 -9.00 9.85
CA GLU A 470 28.91 -9.65 11.17
C GLU A 470 29.30 -11.12 11.07
N GLU A 471 30.22 -11.51 11.96
CA GLU A 471 30.92 -12.78 11.97
C GLU A 471 30.00 -14.01 12.11
N THR A 472 30.28 -15.03 11.31
CA THR A 472 29.76 -16.39 11.47
C THR A 472 30.09 -17.00 12.84
N PRO A 473 29.24 -17.91 13.35
CA PRO A 473 29.78 -19.21 13.72
C PRO A 473 29.01 -20.38 13.09
N ALA A 474 29.80 -21.37 12.65
CA ALA A 474 29.43 -22.52 11.86
C ALA A 474 28.44 -23.51 12.51
N PRO A 475 27.67 -24.26 11.69
CA PRO A 475 27.17 -25.58 12.05
C PRO A 475 27.79 -26.70 11.17
N ALA A 476 28.20 -27.78 11.83
CA ALA A 476 28.48 -29.09 11.21
C ALA A 476 27.29 -30.05 11.48
N PRO A 477 27.31 -31.29 10.98
CA PRO A 477 26.72 -31.76 9.72
C PRO A 477 25.44 -32.63 9.92
N GLN A 478 24.71 -32.84 8.81
CA GLN A 478 23.58 -33.76 8.62
C GLN A 478 23.93 -35.22 8.96
N PRO A 479 22.96 -36.11 9.33
CA PRO A 479 22.41 -37.01 8.30
C PRO A 479 20.98 -37.60 8.51
N GLU A 480 20.36 -37.90 7.35
CA GLU A 480 19.62 -39.13 6.98
C GLU A 480 18.20 -39.47 7.51
N GLN A 481 17.30 -39.64 6.53
CA GLN A 481 16.00 -40.34 6.56
C GLN A 481 16.22 -41.86 6.39
N PRO A 482 15.32 -42.75 6.86
CA PRO A 482 14.30 -43.30 5.95
C PRO A 482 12.95 -43.71 6.60
N ALA A 483 11.90 -43.83 5.77
CA ALA A 483 10.60 -44.47 6.07
C ALA A 483 10.66 -46.00 5.79
N PRO A 484 9.69 -46.88 6.22
CA PRO A 484 8.32 -46.94 5.67
C PRO A 484 7.18 -47.46 6.63
N ALA A 485 5.92 -47.41 6.15
CA ALA A 485 4.65 -47.89 6.77
C ALA A 485 4.38 -49.42 6.55
N PRO A 486 3.31 -50.09 7.12
CA PRO A 486 1.89 -49.93 6.73
C PRO A 486 0.78 -50.17 7.83
N ALA A 487 -0.50 -49.93 7.47
CA ALA A 487 -1.77 -49.94 8.26
C ALA A 487 -2.42 -51.35 8.53
N PRO A 488 -3.59 -51.56 9.22
CA PRO A 488 -4.96 -51.06 8.86
C PRO A 488 -6.01 -50.78 10.01
N LYS A 489 -7.21 -50.35 9.56
CA LYS A 489 -8.51 -49.85 10.14
C LYS A 489 -9.28 -50.74 11.16
N PRO A 490 -10.20 -50.20 12.00
CA PRO A 490 -11.68 -50.31 11.78
C PRO A 490 -12.49 -49.05 12.22
N GLU A 491 -13.45 -48.55 11.42
CA GLU A 491 -14.93 -48.64 11.49
C GLU A 491 -15.67 -47.80 12.58
N GLN A 492 -16.76 -47.18 12.12
CA GLN A 492 -17.51 -46.04 12.67
C GLN A 492 -18.70 -46.47 13.55
N PRO A 493 -19.23 -45.58 14.42
CA PRO A 493 -20.68 -45.56 14.64
C PRO A 493 -21.29 -44.15 14.51
N ALA A 494 -22.52 -44.11 14.00
CA ALA A 494 -23.35 -42.92 13.77
C ALA A 494 -23.93 -42.31 15.06
N PRO A 495 -24.28 -41.01 15.04
CA PRO A 495 -25.39 -40.49 15.86
C PRO A 495 -26.44 -39.70 15.03
N ALA A 496 -27.69 -39.82 15.48
CA ALA A 496 -28.90 -39.22 14.91
C ALA A 496 -29.20 -37.79 15.50
N PRO A 497 -30.35 -37.16 15.19
CA PRO A 497 -30.48 -35.86 14.53
C PRO A 497 -30.54 -34.63 15.49
N LYS A 498 -30.31 -33.43 14.94
CA LYS A 498 -30.48 -32.11 15.59
C LYS A 498 -31.84 -31.47 15.27
N PRO A 499 -32.36 -30.58 16.14
CA PRO A 499 -33.69 -29.96 16.00
C PRO A 499 -33.69 -28.72 15.09
N GLU A 500 -34.88 -28.47 14.51
CA GLU A 500 -35.26 -27.36 13.63
C GLU A 500 -35.11 -25.96 14.26
N LYS A 501 -34.83 -24.96 13.40
CA LYS A 501 -35.06 -23.52 13.61
C LYS A 501 -35.69 -22.89 12.36
N SER A 502 -36.31 -21.72 12.57
CA SER A 502 -37.57 -21.25 12.02
C SER A 502 -37.58 -20.56 10.65
N ALA A 503 -38.80 -20.52 10.09
CA ALA A 503 -39.22 -20.16 8.73
C ALA A 503 -39.07 -18.69 8.25
N ASP A 504 -38.23 -17.86 8.88
CA ASP A 504 -38.10 -16.43 8.49
C ASP A 504 -36.76 -16.06 7.84
N GLN A 505 -35.91 -17.04 7.50
CA GLN A 505 -34.68 -16.81 6.72
C GLN A 505 -34.76 -17.34 5.28
N GLN A 506 -35.90 -17.91 4.89
CA GLN A 506 -36.07 -18.56 3.58
C GLN A 506 -36.78 -17.67 2.55
N ALA A 507 -37.14 -16.43 2.92
CA ALA A 507 -37.89 -15.51 2.06
C ALA A 507 -37.04 -14.42 1.37
N GLU A 508 -35.78 -14.22 1.77
CA GLU A 508 -34.88 -13.26 1.09
C GLU A 508 -33.94 -13.92 0.06
N GLU A 509 -33.76 -15.24 0.08
CA GLU A 509 -32.97 -15.97 -0.92
C GLU A 509 -33.74 -16.27 -2.22
N ASP A 510 -35.06 -16.12 -2.23
CA ASP A 510 -35.91 -16.39 -3.40
C ASP A 510 -36.09 -15.18 -4.34
N TYR A 511 -35.53 -14.00 -4.01
CA TYR A 511 -35.57 -12.82 -4.89
C TYR A 511 -34.36 -12.71 -5.83
N ALA A 512 -33.26 -13.44 -5.58
CA ALA A 512 -32.07 -13.45 -6.44
C ALA A 512 -32.01 -14.61 -7.45
N ARG A 513 -32.97 -15.55 -7.42
CA ARG A 513 -32.95 -16.77 -8.24
C ARG A 513 -33.91 -16.74 -9.45
N ARG A 514 -34.52 -15.59 -9.74
CA ARG A 514 -35.58 -15.48 -10.77
C ARG A 514 -35.17 -14.72 -12.04
N SER A 515 -33.88 -14.49 -12.27
CA SER A 515 -33.35 -13.91 -13.52
C SER A 515 -32.50 -14.85 -14.39
N GLU A 516 -32.26 -16.10 -13.96
CA GLU A 516 -31.42 -17.04 -14.72
C GLU A 516 -32.21 -18.03 -15.61
N GLU A 517 -33.49 -18.27 -15.35
CA GLU A 517 -34.26 -19.35 -16.02
C GLU A 517 -34.99 -18.93 -17.31
N GLU A 518 -34.95 -17.66 -17.70
CA GLU A 518 -35.65 -17.18 -18.92
C GLU A 518 -34.74 -17.05 -20.15
N TYR A 519 -33.41 -17.23 -20.01
CA TYR A 519 -32.48 -17.10 -21.14
C TYR A 519 -32.22 -18.41 -21.93
N ASN A 520 -32.59 -19.58 -21.39
CA ASN A 520 -32.23 -20.89 -21.98
C ASN A 520 -33.36 -21.65 -22.70
N ARG A 521 -34.42 -20.97 -23.17
CA ARG A 521 -35.47 -21.62 -23.99
C ARG A 521 -35.81 -20.84 -25.26
N LEU A 522 -34.87 -20.72 -26.20
CA LEU A 522 -35.21 -20.49 -27.62
C LEU A 522 -34.00 -20.74 -28.54
N THR A 523 -33.88 -21.96 -29.07
CA THR A 523 -33.53 -22.25 -30.49
C THR A 523 -33.24 -23.76 -30.67
N GLN A 524 -34.28 -24.56 -30.87
CA GLN A 524 -34.18 -25.81 -31.63
C GLN A 524 -35.54 -26.12 -32.27
N GLN A 525 -35.75 -25.68 -33.51
CA GLN A 525 -36.71 -26.32 -34.43
C GLN A 525 -36.19 -26.19 -35.86
N GLN A 526 -35.86 -27.34 -36.49
CA GLN A 526 -35.92 -27.51 -37.94
C GLN A 526 -36.73 -28.78 -38.28
N PRO A 527 -37.46 -28.81 -39.40
CA PRO A 527 -38.42 -29.87 -39.75
C PRO A 527 -37.78 -31.02 -40.59
N PRO A 528 -38.47 -32.16 -40.80
CA PRO A 528 -37.89 -33.34 -41.45
C PRO A 528 -38.00 -33.31 -42.98
N LYS A 529 -37.13 -34.07 -43.66
CA LYS A 529 -37.02 -34.21 -45.12
C LYS A 529 -37.28 -35.66 -45.57
N ALA A 530 -37.96 -35.84 -46.71
CA ALA A 530 -38.29 -37.14 -47.31
C ALA A 530 -37.45 -37.48 -48.57
N GLU A 531 -37.11 -38.78 -48.65
CA GLU A 531 -36.87 -39.71 -49.78
C GLU A 531 -35.88 -39.48 -50.95
N LYS A 532 -35.32 -40.62 -51.40
CA LYS A 532 -34.18 -40.92 -52.31
C LYS A 532 -34.68 -41.21 -53.75
N PRO A 533 -33.82 -41.27 -54.81
CA PRO A 533 -33.02 -42.48 -55.13
C PRO A 533 -31.62 -42.23 -55.77
N ALA A 534 -30.80 -43.30 -55.90
CA ALA A 534 -29.42 -43.34 -56.45
C ALA A 534 -29.37 -43.82 -57.94
N PRO A 535 -28.27 -43.70 -58.73
CA PRO A 535 -27.07 -44.58 -58.60
C PRO A 535 -25.66 -44.03 -58.99
N ALA A 536 -24.63 -44.77 -58.52
CA ALA A 536 -23.16 -44.97 -58.76
C ALA A 536 -22.35 -44.31 -59.94
N PRO A 537 -20.98 -44.39 -60.02
CA PRO A 537 -19.94 -44.89 -59.09
C PRO A 537 -18.76 -43.91 -58.77
N ALA A 538 -17.85 -44.33 -57.88
CA ALA A 538 -16.73 -43.59 -57.24
C ALA A 538 -15.63 -42.99 -58.15
N PRO A 539 -14.82 -42.03 -57.62
CA PRO A 539 -13.54 -42.44 -57.03
C PRO A 539 -13.20 -41.79 -55.66
N LYS A 540 -12.57 -42.60 -54.82
CA LYS A 540 -11.74 -42.37 -53.61
C LYS A 540 -11.57 -40.91 -53.10
N PRO A 541 -12.09 -40.54 -51.92
CA PRO A 541 -11.69 -39.29 -51.27
C PRO A 541 -10.35 -39.46 -50.54
N GLU A 542 -9.44 -38.56 -50.85
CA GLU A 542 -8.29 -38.22 -50.01
C GLU A 542 -8.79 -37.81 -48.62
N GLN A 543 -8.00 -38.21 -47.63
CA GLN A 543 -8.23 -37.99 -46.20
C GLN A 543 -8.44 -36.49 -45.93
N PRO A 544 -9.55 -36.07 -45.28
CA PRO A 544 -9.75 -34.66 -44.97
C PRO A 544 -8.67 -34.19 -43.99
N ALA A 545 -8.02 -33.07 -44.31
CA ALA A 545 -7.13 -32.37 -43.41
C ALA A 545 -7.84 -32.14 -42.04
N PRO A 546 -7.11 -32.23 -40.91
CA PRO A 546 -7.72 -32.04 -39.60
C PRO A 546 -8.45 -30.68 -39.56
N ALA A 547 -9.71 -30.69 -39.12
CA ALA A 547 -10.51 -29.48 -39.02
C ALA A 547 -9.77 -28.41 -38.19
N PRO A 548 -9.77 -27.14 -38.63
CA PRO A 548 -9.07 -26.07 -37.93
C PRO A 548 -9.61 -25.94 -36.50
N LYS A 549 -8.70 -25.77 -35.53
CA LYS A 549 -9.06 -25.44 -34.15
C LYS A 549 -9.72 -24.05 -34.17
N THR A 550 -10.99 -23.96 -33.78
CA THR A 550 -11.74 -22.69 -33.71
C THR A 550 -12.42 -22.54 -32.35
N GLY A 551 -12.63 -21.29 -31.92
CA GLY A 551 -13.21 -20.92 -30.63
C GLY A 551 -12.25 -21.04 -29.45
N TRP A 552 -12.81 -21.00 -28.23
CA TRP A 552 -12.06 -21.19 -27.00
C TRP A 552 -11.51 -22.61 -26.89
N LYS A 553 -10.22 -22.71 -26.56
CA LYS A 553 -9.50 -23.97 -26.33
C LYS A 553 -8.63 -23.84 -25.09
N GLN A 554 -8.63 -24.88 -24.27
CA GLN A 554 -7.72 -24.98 -23.14
C GLN A 554 -6.54 -25.86 -23.53
N GLU A 555 -5.33 -25.32 -23.42
CA GLU A 555 -4.08 -26.01 -23.73
C GLU A 555 -3.09 -25.75 -22.59
N ASN A 556 -2.53 -26.81 -22.00
CA ASN A 556 -1.63 -26.74 -20.84
C ASN A 556 -2.18 -25.91 -19.66
N GLY A 557 -3.49 -25.99 -19.41
CA GLY A 557 -4.16 -25.25 -18.34
C GLY A 557 -4.52 -23.80 -18.70
N MET A 558 -3.97 -23.25 -19.78
CA MET A 558 -4.23 -21.89 -20.24
C MET A 558 -5.35 -21.87 -21.29
N TRP A 559 -6.16 -20.82 -21.29
CA TRP A 559 -7.21 -20.62 -22.31
C TRP A 559 -6.69 -19.78 -23.47
N TYR A 560 -6.98 -20.22 -24.68
CA TYR A 560 -6.68 -19.55 -25.95
C TYR A 560 -7.95 -19.42 -26.77
N PHE A 561 -8.01 -18.42 -27.64
CA PHE A 561 -9.09 -18.29 -28.61
C PHE A 561 -8.56 -18.38 -30.02
N TYR A 562 -9.14 -19.27 -30.83
CA TYR A 562 -8.80 -19.40 -32.25
C TYR A 562 -9.95 -18.86 -33.11
N ASN A 563 -9.62 -17.94 -34.01
CA ASN A 563 -10.55 -17.37 -34.98
C ASN A 563 -11.06 -18.45 -35.95
N THR A 564 -12.08 -18.12 -36.73
CA THR A 564 -12.69 -19.07 -37.69
C THR A 564 -11.74 -19.54 -38.78
N ASP A 565 -10.67 -18.79 -39.05
CA ASP A 565 -9.59 -19.15 -39.98
C ASP A 565 -8.48 -20.01 -39.34
N GLY A 566 -8.61 -20.33 -38.04
CA GLY A 566 -7.63 -21.07 -37.26
C GLY A 566 -6.48 -20.24 -36.70
N SER A 567 -6.44 -18.93 -36.93
CA SER A 567 -5.45 -18.03 -36.33
C SER A 567 -5.73 -17.83 -34.83
N MET A 568 -4.68 -17.69 -34.01
CA MET A 568 -4.80 -17.43 -32.57
C MET A 568 -5.05 -15.95 -32.32
N ALA A 569 -6.05 -15.62 -31.53
CA ALA A 569 -6.35 -14.24 -31.13
C ALA A 569 -5.40 -13.76 -30.03
N THR A 570 -5.00 -12.50 -30.11
CA THR A 570 -4.24 -11.76 -29.09
C THR A 570 -4.88 -10.39 -28.87
N GLY A 571 -4.61 -9.75 -27.73
CA GLY A 571 -5.21 -8.49 -27.33
C GLY A 571 -6.67 -8.63 -26.88
N TRP A 572 -7.43 -7.54 -27.02
CA TRP A 572 -8.84 -7.51 -26.64
C TRP A 572 -9.71 -8.34 -27.58
N LEU A 573 -10.50 -9.24 -27.00
CA LEU A 573 -11.47 -10.07 -27.70
C LEU A 573 -12.86 -9.84 -27.10
N GLN A 574 -13.83 -9.49 -27.95
CA GLN A 574 -15.23 -9.53 -27.56
C GLN A 574 -15.84 -10.86 -27.98
N ASN A 575 -16.37 -11.63 -27.03
CA ASN A 575 -17.02 -12.90 -27.29
C ASN A 575 -18.28 -13.04 -26.42
N ASN A 576 -19.42 -13.33 -27.05
CA ASN A 576 -20.72 -13.50 -26.38
C ASN A 576 -21.11 -12.34 -25.43
N GLY A 577 -20.80 -11.10 -25.83
CA GLY A 577 -21.15 -9.90 -25.05
C GLY A 577 -20.17 -9.55 -23.92
N SER A 578 -19.17 -10.40 -23.66
CA SER A 578 -18.12 -10.13 -22.68
C SER A 578 -16.81 -9.77 -23.37
N TRP A 579 -16.01 -8.93 -22.72
CA TRP A 579 -14.64 -8.63 -23.13
C TRP A 579 -13.65 -9.54 -22.42
N TYR A 580 -12.62 -9.97 -23.14
CA TYR A 580 -11.51 -10.78 -22.66
C TYR A 580 -10.21 -10.15 -23.14
N TYR A 581 -9.13 -10.39 -22.42
CA TYR A 581 -7.79 -9.99 -22.87
C TYR A 581 -6.92 -11.23 -23.05
N LEU A 582 -6.39 -11.40 -24.26
CA LEU A 582 -5.46 -12.45 -24.61
C LEU A 582 -4.07 -11.82 -24.65
N ASN A 583 -3.13 -12.34 -23.87
CA ASN A 583 -1.75 -11.85 -23.83
C ASN A 583 -1.06 -12.00 -25.20
N SER A 584 0.14 -11.46 -25.35
CA SER A 584 0.91 -11.55 -26.60
C SER A 584 1.17 -12.99 -27.06
N ASN A 585 1.22 -13.94 -26.12
CA ASN A 585 1.32 -15.38 -26.39
C ASN A 585 -0.04 -16.05 -26.65
N GLY A 586 -1.14 -15.30 -26.70
CA GLY A 586 -2.51 -15.77 -26.91
C GLY A 586 -3.23 -16.30 -25.68
N ALA A 587 -2.55 -16.40 -24.53
CA ALA A 587 -3.15 -16.92 -23.32
C ALA A 587 -4.07 -15.88 -22.67
N MET A 588 -5.26 -16.30 -22.26
CA MET A 588 -6.26 -15.45 -21.61
C MET A 588 -5.79 -14.97 -20.25
N ALA A 589 -5.81 -13.65 -20.05
CA ALA A 589 -5.49 -13.02 -18.79
C ALA A 589 -6.64 -13.18 -17.78
N THR A 590 -6.25 -13.30 -16.51
CA THR A 590 -7.12 -13.21 -15.33
C THR A 590 -6.45 -12.29 -14.31
N GLY A 591 -7.22 -11.72 -13.39
CA GLY A 591 -6.74 -10.70 -12.45
C GLY A 591 -6.45 -9.35 -13.11
N TRP A 592 -5.54 -8.58 -12.53
CA TRP A 592 -5.17 -7.26 -13.01
C TRP A 592 -4.34 -7.31 -14.30
N ALA A 593 -4.73 -6.55 -15.31
CA ALA A 593 -3.97 -6.36 -16.54
C ALA A 593 -3.81 -4.87 -16.86
N LYS A 594 -2.58 -4.45 -17.13
CA LYS A 594 -2.28 -3.09 -17.58
C LYS A 594 -2.19 -3.07 -19.10
N VAL A 595 -3.14 -2.39 -19.73
CA VAL A 595 -3.24 -2.31 -21.20
C VAL A 595 -3.28 -0.85 -21.62
N ASN A 596 -2.34 -0.42 -22.46
CA ASN A 596 -2.22 0.96 -22.95
C ASN A 596 -2.27 2.02 -21.82
N GLY A 597 -1.55 1.75 -20.72
CA GLY A 597 -1.45 2.66 -19.58
C GLY A 597 -2.62 2.61 -18.60
N SER A 598 -3.73 1.93 -18.92
CA SER A 598 -4.89 1.77 -18.04
C SER A 598 -4.92 0.38 -17.41
N TRP A 599 -5.36 0.29 -16.16
CA TRP A 599 -5.58 -0.98 -15.48
C TRP A 599 -6.99 -1.50 -15.71
N TYR A 600 -7.11 -2.80 -15.94
CA TYR A 600 -8.35 -3.55 -16.11
C TYR A 600 -8.32 -4.75 -15.16
N TYR A 601 -9.48 -5.23 -14.75
CA TYR A 601 -9.60 -6.47 -13.97
C TYR A 601 -10.34 -7.52 -14.79
N LEU A 602 -9.71 -8.67 -15.00
CA LEU A 602 -10.29 -9.83 -15.67
C LEU A 602 -10.69 -10.83 -14.59
N ASN A 603 -11.98 -11.16 -14.51
CA ASN A 603 -12.49 -12.12 -13.55
C ASN A 603 -11.82 -13.50 -13.73
N ALA A 604 -12.02 -14.42 -12.80
CA ALA A 604 -11.45 -15.77 -12.88
C ALA A 604 -11.83 -16.53 -14.17
N ASN A 605 -12.98 -16.22 -14.78
CA ASN A 605 -13.41 -16.76 -16.07
C ASN A 605 -12.87 -15.96 -17.29
N GLY A 606 -11.98 -15.00 -17.07
CA GLY A 606 -11.37 -14.12 -18.07
C GLY A 606 -12.22 -12.93 -18.53
N SER A 607 -13.49 -12.85 -18.11
CA SER A 607 -14.35 -11.72 -18.49
C SER A 607 -13.90 -10.44 -17.80
N MET A 608 -13.83 -9.34 -18.54
CA MET A 608 -13.49 -8.02 -18.01
C MET A 608 -14.58 -7.52 -17.07
N ALA A 609 -14.18 -7.16 -15.86
CA ALA A 609 -15.07 -6.58 -14.85
C ALA A 609 -15.35 -5.10 -15.14
N THR A 610 -16.52 -4.66 -14.70
CA THR A 610 -16.94 -3.25 -14.65
C THR A 610 -17.60 -2.98 -13.30
N GLY A 611 -17.62 -1.73 -12.86
CA GLY A 611 -18.17 -1.35 -11.56
C GLY A 611 -17.23 -1.71 -10.40
N TRP A 612 -17.82 -2.04 -9.25
CA TRP A 612 -17.05 -2.36 -8.04
C TRP A 612 -16.43 -3.76 -8.11
N VAL A 613 -15.12 -3.83 -7.86
CA VAL A 613 -14.37 -5.08 -7.71
C VAL A 613 -13.72 -5.09 -6.34
N LYS A 614 -13.87 -6.20 -5.62
CA LYS A 614 -13.13 -6.47 -4.40
C LYS A 614 -12.01 -7.46 -4.72
N ASP A 615 -10.78 -7.03 -4.52
CA ASP A 615 -9.59 -7.86 -4.69
C ASP A 615 -8.86 -7.93 -3.34
N GLY A 616 -8.88 -9.13 -2.73
CA GLY A 616 -8.54 -9.31 -1.32
C GLY A 616 -9.45 -8.49 -0.39
N ASP A 617 -8.85 -7.57 0.36
CA ASP A 617 -9.56 -6.63 1.25
C ASP A 617 -9.71 -5.22 0.68
N THR A 618 -9.27 -5.00 -0.56
CA THR A 618 -9.32 -3.67 -1.18
C THR A 618 -10.42 -3.60 -2.23
N TRP A 619 -11.18 -2.50 -2.20
CA TRP A 619 -12.19 -2.20 -3.22
C TRP A 619 -11.62 -1.27 -4.29
N TYR A 620 -11.96 -1.56 -5.54
CA TYR A 620 -11.60 -0.78 -6.72
C TYR A 620 -12.86 -0.51 -7.55
N TYR A 621 -12.82 0.53 -8.39
CA TYR A 621 -13.91 0.83 -9.30
C TYR A 621 -13.42 0.88 -10.75
N LEU A 622 -14.04 0.06 -11.58
CA LEU A 622 -13.79 -0.05 -13.00
C LEU A 622 -14.91 0.69 -13.74
N GLU A 623 -14.56 1.55 -14.68
CA GLU A 623 -15.52 2.26 -15.52
C GLU A 623 -16.28 1.30 -16.44
N ALA A 624 -17.29 1.82 -17.15
CA ALA A 624 -18.01 1.01 -18.14
C ALA A 624 -17.10 0.49 -19.27
N SER A 625 -15.98 1.18 -19.53
CA SER A 625 -14.92 0.72 -20.44
C SER A 625 -14.04 -0.38 -19.85
N GLY A 626 -14.18 -0.67 -18.55
CA GLY A 626 -13.31 -1.57 -17.78
C GLY A 626 -12.05 -0.90 -17.22
N ALA A 627 -11.77 0.35 -17.59
CA ALA A 627 -10.60 1.06 -17.08
C ALA A 627 -10.79 1.41 -15.59
N MET A 628 -9.76 1.17 -14.78
CA MET A 628 -9.78 1.47 -13.35
C MET A 628 -9.71 2.97 -13.08
N LYS A 629 -10.60 3.47 -12.23
CA LYS A 629 -10.49 4.83 -11.69
C LYS A 629 -9.34 4.94 -10.70
N ALA A 630 -8.59 6.02 -10.78
CA ALA A 630 -7.55 6.39 -9.82
C ALA A 630 -7.51 7.91 -9.59
N SER A 631 -7.07 8.32 -8.40
CA SER A 631 -6.87 9.72 -7.97
C SER A 631 -8.06 10.65 -8.25
N GLN A 632 -9.30 10.20 -8.03
CA GLN A 632 -10.47 11.00 -8.42
C GLN A 632 -11.71 10.73 -7.55
N TRP A 633 -12.54 11.76 -7.47
CA TRP A 633 -13.92 11.66 -6.99
C TRP A 633 -14.83 11.14 -8.09
N PHE A 634 -15.78 10.30 -7.72
CA PHE A 634 -16.84 9.84 -8.62
C PHE A 634 -18.12 9.53 -7.85
N LYS A 635 -19.25 9.50 -8.56
CA LYS A 635 -20.57 9.30 -7.97
C LYS A 635 -21.16 7.96 -8.43
N VAL A 636 -21.65 7.16 -7.49
CA VAL A 636 -22.36 5.90 -7.74
C VAL A 636 -23.63 5.89 -6.91
N SER A 637 -24.80 5.69 -7.56
CA SER A 637 -26.11 5.64 -6.90
C SER A 637 -26.33 6.78 -5.89
N ASP A 638 -26.10 8.01 -6.37
CA ASP A 638 -26.19 9.26 -5.60
C ASP A 638 -25.22 9.44 -4.42
N LYS A 639 -24.24 8.56 -4.24
CA LYS A 639 -23.19 8.70 -3.23
C LYS A 639 -21.85 9.01 -3.88
N TRP A 640 -21.08 9.88 -3.23
CA TRP A 640 -19.72 10.22 -3.64
C TRP A 640 -18.70 9.27 -3.03
N TYR A 641 -17.70 8.90 -3.82
CA TYR A 641 -16.59 8.03 -3.45
C TYR A 641 -15.30 8.65 -3.97
N TYR A 642 -14.19 8.33 -3.31
CA TYR A 642 -12.86 8.69 -3.75
C TYR A 642 -12.01 7.43 -3.87
N VAL A 643 -11.19 7.36 -4.91
CA VAL A 643 -10.17 6.33 -5.09
C VAL A 643 -8.79 6.97 -5.12
N ASN A 644 -7.85 6.35 -4.44
CA ASN A 644 -6.46 6.79 -4.32
C ASN A 644 -5.70 6.59 -5.64
N SER A 645 -4.42 6.97 -5.66
CA SER A 645 -3.57 6.87 -6.85
C SER A 645 -3.36 5.45 -7.37
N ASN A 646 -3.42 4.46 -6.47
CA ASN A 646 -3.39 3.04 -6.82
C ASN A 646 -4.79 2.46 -7.15
N GLY A 647 -5.83 3.30 -7.19
CA GLY A 647 -7.22 2.89 -7.46
C GLY A 647 -7.96 2.33 -6.24
N ALA A 648 -7.31 2.17 -5.09
CA ALA A 648 -7.95 1.69 -3.88
C ALA A 648 -8.99 2.71 -3.39
N MET A 649 -10.18 2.23 -3.05
CA MET A 649 -11.25 3.04 -2.46
C MET A 649 -10.82 3.63 -1.12
N ALA A 650 -10.90 4.94 -0.98
CA ALA A 650 -10.58 5.64 0.25
C ALA A 650 -11.69 5.45 1.30
N THR A 651 -11.28 5.33 2.56
CA THR A 651 -12.14 5.34 3.74
C THR A 651 -11.50 6.22 4.81
N GLY A 652 -12.28 6.70 5.78
CA GLY A 652 -11.81 7.60 6.83
C GLY A 652 -11.62 9.05 6.37
N TRP A 653 -10.72 9.78 7.04
CA TRP A 653 -10.44 11.17 6.71
C TRP A 653 -9.61 11.30 5.43
N LEU A 654 -10.05 12.17 4.52
CA LEU A 654 -9.37 12.51 3.28
C LEU A 654 -9.18 14.02 3.20
N GLN A 655 -7.94 14.45 2.96
CA GLN A 655 -7.66 15.83 2.61
C GLN A 655 -7.59 15.97 1.09
N TYR A 656 -8.39 16.87 0.53
CA TYR A 656 -8.46 17.10 -0.91
C TYR A 656 -8.66 18.60 -1.18
N ASN A 657 -7.77 19.20 -1.97
CA ASN A 657 -7.77 20.63 -2.31
C ASN A 657 -7.92 21.55 -1.07
N GLY A 658 -7.14 21.28 -0.02
CA GLY A 658 -7.14 22.09 1.21
C GLY A 658 -8.37 21.91 2.11
N SER A 659 -9.34 21.07 1.74
CA SER A 659 -10.51 20.74 2.56
C SER A 659 -10.44 19.30 3.06
N TRP A 660 -10.97 19.05 4.25
CA TRP A 660 -11.12 17.71 4.80
C TRP A 660 -12.49 17.12 4.45
N TYR A 661 -12.54 15.83 4.17
CA TYR A 661 -13.74 15.05 3.90
C TYR A 661 -13.69 13.78 4.76
N TYR A 662 -14.85 13.21 5.07
CA TYR A 662 -14.91 11.92 5.76
C TYR A 662 -15.63 10.89 4.89
N LEU A 663 -14.95 9.80 4.58
CA LEU A 663 -15.47 8.66 3.84
C LEU A 663 -15.83 7.57 4.85
N ASN A 664 -17.07 7.11 4.84
CA ASN A 664 -17.52 6.06 5.74
C ASN A 664 -16.79 4.73 5.49
N ALA A 665 -16.98 3.73 6.35
CA ALA A 665 -16.37 2.41 6.19
C ALA A 665 -16.72 1.72 4.85
N ASN A 666 -17.86 2.07 4.25
CA ASN A 666 -18.28 1.62 2.92
C ASN A 666 -17.78 2.53 1.77
N GLY A 667 -16.88 3.47 2.06
CA GLY A 667 -16.30 4.43 1.11
C GLY A 667 -17.19 5.62 0.75
N ALA A 668 -18.47 5.62 1.13
CA ALA A 668 -19.36 6.72 0.80
C ALA A 668 -19.02 7.96 1.61
N MET A 669 -18.89 9.11 0.94
CA MET A 669 -18.66 10.41 1.57
C MET A 669 -19.80 10.77 2.52
N ALA A 670 -19.44 11.13 3.75
CA ALA A 670 -20.36 11.62 4.77
C ALA A 670 -20.76 13.08 4.53
N THR A 671 -21.98 13.41 4.93
CA THR A 671 -22.52 14.77 5.01
C THR A 671 -23.29 14.89 6.33
N GLY A 672 -23.45 16.11 6.84
CA GLY A 672 -24.03 16.38 8.14
C GLY A 672 -23.12 15.99 9.30
N TRP A 673 -23.72 15.67 10.45
CA TRP A 673 -22.99 15.27 11.65
C TRP A 673 -22.37 13.87 11.54
N ALA A 674 -21.07 13.77 11.81
CA ALA A 674 -20.36 12.51 11.93
C ALA A 674 -19.64 12.42 13.28
N LYS A 675 -19.76 11.27 13.95
CA LYS A 675 -19.03 10.99 15.18
C LYS A 675 -17.82 10.11 14.87
N VAL A 676 -16.63 10.66 15.01
CA VAL A 676 -15.37 9.99 14.68
C VAL A 676 -14.45 10.02 15.91
N ASN A 677 -14.00 8.84 16.36
CA ASN A 677 -13.10 8.69 17.51
C ASN A 677 -13.56 9.43 18.79
N GLY A 678 -14.88 9.49 19.01
CA GLY A 678 -15.47 10.11 20.21
C GLY A 678 -15.83 11.58 20.06
N SER A 679 -15.32 12.27 19.03
CA SER A 679 -15.63 13.67 18.73
C SER A 679 -16.67 13.78 17.63
N TRP A 680 -17.50 14.83 17.69
CA TRP A 680 -18.44 15.17 16.63
C TRP A 680 -17.82 16.16 15.64
N TYR A 681 -18.11 15.97 14.36
CA TYR A 681 -17.68 16.81 13.25
C TYR A 681 -18.91 17.13 12.40
N TYR A 682 -18.90 18.27 11.72
CA TYR A 682 -19.94 18.61 10.75
C TYR A 682 -19.35 18.64 9.34
N LEU A 683 -19.90 17.84 8.44
CA LEU A 683 -19.54 17.79 7.03
C LEU A 683 -20.62 18.55 6.26
N ASN A 684 -20.24 19.60 5.54
CA ASN A 684 -21.16 20.40 4.73
C ASN A 684 -21.84 19.54 3.65
N ALA A 685 -22.86 20.09 2.97
CA ALA A 685 -23.56 19.37 1.90
C ALA A 685 -22.64 18.92 0.75
N ASN A 686 -21.54 19.64 0.52
CA ASN A 686 -20.49 19.26 -0.44
C ASN A 686 -19.45 18.27 0.13
N GLY A 687 -19.62 17.82 1.38
CA GLY A 687 -18.74 16.88 2.09
C GLY A 687 -17.57 17.52 2.84
N SER A 688 -17.27 18.79 2.58
CA SER A 688 -16.17 19.50 3.26
C SER A 688 -16.43 19.64 4.76
N MET A 689 -15.44 19.39 5.59
CA MET A 689 -15.51 19.53 7.05
C MET A 689 -15.60 21.01 7.42
N ALA A 690 -16.61 21.36 8.21
CA ALA A 690 -16.80 22.70 8.72
C ALA A 690 -15.89 22.99 9.93
N THR A 691 -15.48 24.25 10.05
CA THR A 691 -14.80 24.81 11.22
C THR A 691 -15.50 26.12 11.63
N GLY A 692 -15.35 26.53 12.88
CA GLY A 692 -16.02 27.71 13.42
C GLY A 692 -17.50 27.48 13.68
N TRP A 693 -18.31 28.52 13.49
CA TRP A 693 -19.74 28.49 13.77
C TRP A 693 -20.53 27.72 12.70
N VAL A 694 -21.33 26.75 13.14
CA VAL A 694 -22.28 26.02 12.28
C VAL A 694 -23.68 26.16 12.86
N LYS A 695 -24.64 26.48 11.98
CA LYS A 695 -26.06 26.47 12.33
C LYS A 695 -26.71 25.25 11.71
N ASP A 696 -27.28 24.39 12.55
CA ASP A 696 -28.04 23.22 12.12
C ASP A 696 -29.46 23.31 12.71
N GLY A 697 -30.44 23.46 11.82
CA GLY A 697 -31.80 23.90 12.19
C GLY A 697 -31.79 25.27 12.87
N ASP A 698 -32.37 25.33 14.07
CA ASP A 698 -32.41 26.55 14.90
C ASP A 698 -31.27 26.63 15.93
N THR A 699 -30.37 25.65 15.94
CA THR A 699 -29.32 25.53 16.95
C THR A 699 -27.95 25.89 16.38
N TRP A 700 -27.18 26.66 17.14
CA TRP A 700 -25.79 26.98 16.81
C TRP A 700 -24.83 26.04 17.54
N TYR A 701 -23.77 25.68 16.85
CA TYR A 701 -22.67 24.84 17.31
C TYR A 701 -21.34 25.50 16.96
N TYR A 702 -20.29 25.14 17.67
CA TYR A 702 -18.94 25.61 17.37
C TYR A 702 -17.97 24.45 17.17
N LEU A 703 -17.34 24.42 16.01
CA LEU A 703 -16.33 23.46 15.59
C LEU A 703 -14.96 24.12 15.72
N GLU A 704 -14.01 23.44 16.36
CA GLU A 704 -12.64 23.92 16.49
C GLU A 704 -11.92 23.93 15.13
N ALA A 705 -10.69 24.46 15.09
CA ALA A 705 -9.89 24.44 13.86
C ALA A 705 -9.61 23.01 13.34
N SER A 706 -9.60 22.02 14.25
CA SER A 706 -9.54 20.59 13.93
C SER A 706 -10.86 20.01 13.42
N GLY A 707 -11.94 20.80 13.39
CA GLY A 707 -13.30 20.38 13.08
C GLY A 707 -14.05 19.70 14.22
N ALA A 708 -13.40 19.44 15.36
CA ALA A 708 -14.05 18.82 16.51
C ALA A 708 -15.05 19.80 17.16
N MET A 709 -16.27 19.32 17.44
CA MET A 709 -17.32 20.10 18.09
C MET A 709 -17.00 20.32 19.57
N LYS A 710 -17.09 21.59 20.03
CA LYS A 710 -17.05 21.90 21.44
C LYS A 710 -18.33 21.42 22.14
N ALA A 711 -18.19 20.90 23.36
CA ALA A 711 -19.30 20.52 24.23
C ALA A 711 -18.94 20.75 25.70
N SER A 712 -19.97 21.02 26.53
CA SER A 712 -19.89 21.20 27.98
C SER A 712 -18.81 22.18 28.45
N GLN A 713 -18.66 23.33 27.79
CA GLN A 713 -17.59 24.26 28.11
C GLN A 713 -17.90 25.71 27.73
N TRP A 714 -17.28 26.62 28.48
CA TRP A 714 -17.09 28.01 28.08
C TRP A 714 -15.91 28.11 27.12
N PHE A 715 -16.04 28.94 26.07
CA PHE A 715 -14.96 29.23 25.13
C PHE A 715 -15.07 30.67 24.62
N LYS A 716 -13.96 31.17 24.07
CA LYS A 716 -13.82 32.56 23.65
C LYS A 716 -13.63 32.66 22.14
N VAL A 717 -14.40 33.52 21.48
CA VAL A 717 -14.29 33.83 20.04
C VAL A 717 -14.32 35.35 19.87
N SER A 718 -13.26 35.91 19.27
CA SER A 718 -13.13 37.37 19.02
C SER A 718 -13.48 38.23 20.24
N ASP A 719 -12.81 37.95 21.36
CA ASP A 719 -12.98 38.61 22.64
C ASP A 719 -14.31 38.43 23.41
N LYS A 720 -15.22 37.62 22.88
CA LYS A 720 -16.50 37.30 23.54
C LYS A 720 -16.54 35.87 24.04
N TRP A 721 -17.16 35.65 25.20
CA TRP A 721 -17.35 34.32 25.79
C TRP A 721 -18.70 33.73 25.42
N TYR A 722 -18.69 32.43 25.12
CA TYR A 722 -19.84 31.64 24.75
C TYR A 722 -19.83 30.32 25.52
N TYR A 723 -21.00 29.75 25.76
CA TYR A 723 -21.13 28.43 26.37
C TYR A 723 -21.91 27.47 25.47
N VAL A 724 -21.39 26.26 25.30
CA VAL A 724 -22.10 25.16 24.65
C VAL A 724 -22.36 24.04 25.66
N ASN A 725 -23.58 23.48 25.63
CA ASN A 725 -23.98 22.42 26.54
C ASN A 725 -23.37 21.05 26.15
N GLY A 726 -23.75 19.98 26.86
CA GLY A 726 -23.22 18.63 26.59
C GLY A 726 -23.60 18.01 25.24
N LEU A 727 -24.56 18.60 24.53
CA LEU A 727 -24.90 18.26 23.15
C LEU A 727 -24.22 19.19 22.13
N GLY A 728 -23.39 20.12 22.58
CA GLY A 728 -22.71 21.12 21.74
C GLY A 728 -23.58 22.32 21.35
N ALA A 729 -24.83 22.37 21.81
CA ALA A 729 -25.74 23.45 21.48
C ALA A 729 -25.37 24.73 22.25
N LEU A 730 -25.29 25.85 21.53
CA LEU A 730 -25.04 27.18 22.09
C LEU A 730 -26.17 27.59 23.04
N ALA A 731 -25.81 27.99 24.25
CA ALA A 731 -26.73 28.60 25.20
C ALA A 731 -27.06 30.04 24.75
N VAL A 732 -28.35 30.38 24.67
CA VAL A 732 -28.85 31.71 24.32
C VAL A 732 -29.99 32.10 25.25
N ASN A 733 -30.10 33.39 25.60
CA ASN A 733 -31.15 33.94 26.48
C ASN A 733 -31.36 33.13 27.77
N THR A 734 -30.27 32.78 28.45
CA THR A 734 -30.30 31.92 29.64
C THR A 734 -29.16 32.26 30.60
N THR A 735 -29.13 31.59 31.75
CA THR A 735 -28.06 31.70 32.74
C THR A 735 -27.30 30.38 32.80
N VAL A 736 -25.96 30.45 32.71
CA VAL A 736 -25.06 29.29 32.84
C VAL A 736 -24.06 29.59 33.93
N ASP A 737 -23.97 28.72 34.94
CA ASP A 737 -23.06 28.88 36.10
C ASP A 737 -23.16 30.23 36.82
N GLY A 738 -24.34 30.87 36.80
CA GLY A 738 -24.59 32.18 37.39
C GLY A 738 -24.28 33.37 36.48
N TYR A 739 -23.83 33.14 35.24
CA TYR A 739 -23.56 34.17 34.23
C TYR A 739 -24.68 34.21 33.18
N GLU A 740 -25.18 35.40 32.86
CA GLU A 740 -26.20 35.58 31.82
C GLU A 740 -25.58 35.59 30.42
N VAL A 741 -26.22 34.90 29.47
CA VAL A 741 -25.88 34.96 28.04
C VAL A 741 -27.05 35.53 27.25
N ASN A 742 -26.75 36.44 26.33
CA ASN A 742 -27.77 37.15 25.54
C ASN A 742 -28.33 36.29 24.38
N ALA A 743 -29.12 36.91 23.49
CA ALA A 743 -29.72 36.23 22.34
C ALA A 743 -28.72 35.70 21.30
N ASN A 744 -27.50 36.23 21.29
CA ASN A 744 -26.39 35.77 20.46
C ASN A 744 -25.51 34.73 21.19
N GLY A 745 -25.85 34.39 22.44
CA GLY A 745 -25.07 33.49 23.29
C GLY A 745 -23.81 34.08 23.88
N GLU A 746 -23.65 35.41 23.78
CA GLU A 746 -22.51 36.13 24.34
C GLU A 746 -22.74 36.37 25.83
N TRP A 747 -21.74 36.09 26.66
CA TRP A 747 -21.72 36.48 28.07
C TRP A 747 -21.80 38.01 28.23
N VAL A 748 -22.73 38.48 29.07
CA VAL A 748 -22.98 39.90 29.36
C VAL A 748 -22.61 40.32 30.78
#